data_AF-A0A1Y6FNP2-F1
#
_entry.id   AF-A0A1Y6FNP2-F1
#
_cell.length_a   1.000
_cell.length_b   1.000
_cell.length_c   1.000
_cell.angle_alpha   90.00
_cell.angle_beta   90.00
_cell.angle_gamma   90.00
#
_symmetry.space_group_name_H-M   'P 1'
#
loop_
_entity.id
_entity.type
_entity.pdbx_description
1 polymer ?
#
loop_
_entity_poly.entity_id
_entity_poly.type
_entity_poly.pdbx_seq_one_letter_code
_entity_poly.pdbx_strand_id
1 'polypeptide(L)'
;MLVGGLRVAELAGYIAALPGEVGFVLPIFRARTSNMYLVQEAGRDGRIRGFRTIEGGEVRPISAQDVQASIGAPFVWGFAGGEGDTHFGDRETMRAHLAPMLDSVERPFLRLQIANFCEDSVRQVAAWKAAYRALAERAPRSAAAWRDVVVVPEQMRLAVEEAILQHGLDAGDAPLERVVAVDVEKGRLGLRLSSALYAQFVQHKGARDTLERAAEPVRAAFGFPDKAVSIAGAEQPPEESAAQKPAGDGFAIIAIGGATRVLSQFAPEASRPSRGGYGYDYGIAYGQAREPQFEPGPPQMRLFQEHAGGKGVGDFDFDGIASIDTRCTYVFVVFEIGNEDVMAAAQRAARNSQAHGRFVIAAILNLPDEDDRSGELVESIFRSLDNYFDTIWVVSDRSAHTRESLPYGPPESMAAASRNFGHLISRARRSDAASLLLRNDRHPAEVNLIASATGDQSLPTLGGHALARLRHYLFEFETVGKVRLEADVRRNEFDPAATALLRAEFPDADINIVPWAHRGGLSTAVIALHGAMLRPATGDRFESYCMDLLERHGWASWYSEQADDLVVTNGKLRDIKLERKFLIGEAGQRALRVRSRRRSLDDEILLTNAPIGRRAFAVQTLGGIVPVHYSRIAAMDRIYRRRYDYVLAFLSKVGLPLETLTVPPAIDWINLQPVVASEGFGKAEKCSDRRTDFELGSKVLRLTIPLRFKRSAETYALGRAIMTLDDGGWHLEHVEVIGDGADNA
;
A
#
# COMPACT_ATOMS: atom_id res chain seq x y z
N MET A 1 5.69 7.71 -19.57
CA MET A 1 4.95 7.56 -20.86
C MET A 1 5.95 7.06 -21.90
N LEU A 2 5.58 6.15 -22.82
CA LEU A 2 6.50 5.71 -23.90
C LEU A 2 6.41 6.69 -25.09
N VAL A 3 7.55 7.24 -25.51
CA VAL A 3 7.62 8.22 -26.61
C VAL A 3 7.75 7.48 -27.95
N GLY A 4 6.62 7.02 -28.48
CA GLY A 4 6.51 6.07 -29.60
C GLY A 4 7.01 6.50 -30.99
N GLY A 5 7.85 7.53 -31.08
CA GLY A 5 8.53 7.96 -32.32
C GLY A 5 10.02 8.23 -32.16
N LEU A 6 10.58 8.04 -30.95
CA LEU A 6 11.95 8.44 -30.66
C LEU A 6 12.95 7.35 -31.06
N ARG A 7 13.76 7.59 -32.09
CA ARG A 7 14.79 6.63 -32.52
C ARG A 7 16.18 6.89 -31.92
N VAL A 8 16.51 8.14 -31.60
CA VAL A 8 17.84 8.57 -31.10
C VAL A 8 17.66 9.59 -29.98
N ALA A 9 18.49 9.51 -28.95
CA ALA A 9 18.61 10.48 -27.87
C ALA A 9 20.10 10.74 -27.56
N GLU A 10 20.42 11.97 -27.15
CA GLU A 10 21.77 12.44 -26.83
C GLU A 10 21.96 12.44 -25.30
N LEU A 11 23.13 12.01 -24.82
CA LEU A 11 23.44 11.99 -23.39
C LEU A 11 23.54 13.43 -22.86
N ALA A 12 22.68 13.78 -21.90
CA ALA A 12 22.56 15.13 -21.35
C ALA A 12 23.16 15.25 -19.95
N GLY A 13 23.35 14.13 -19.25
CA GLY A 13 23.85 14.10 -17.88
C GLY A 13 23.71 12.71 -17.26
N TYR A 14 23.77 12.67 -15.93
CA TYR A 14 23.53 11.44 -15.16
C TYR A 14 22.88 11.72 -13.81
N ILE A 15 22.32 10.68 -13.19
CA ILE A 15 21.92 10.67 -11.78
C ILE A 15 22.82 9.67 -11.04
N ALA A 16 23.51 10.15 -10.01
CA ALA A 16 24.29 9.31 -9.10
C ALA A 16 23.42 8.88 -7.91
N ALA A 17 23.66 7.67 -7.39
CA ALA A 17 22.97 7.18 -6.19
C ALA A 17 23.34 7.99 -4.92
N LEU A 18 24.57 8.50 -4.87
CA LEU A 18 25.07 9.39 -3.83
C LEU A 18 25.88 10.54 -4.47
N PRO A 19 25.68 11.81 -4.07
CA PRO A 19 26.43 12.95 -4.59
C PRO A 19 27.95 12.83 -4.39
N GLY A 20 28.73 12.91 -5.48
CA GLY A 20 30.19 12.95 -5.43
C GLY A 20 30.88 11.61 -5.16
N GLU A 21 30.13 10.52 -5.08
CA GLU A 21 30.66 9.20 -4.75
C GLU A 21 31.03 8.36 -5.98
N VAL A 22 32.12 7.60 -5.88
CA VAL A 22 32.57 6.67 -6.92
C VAL A 22 31.56 5.53 -7.07
N GLY A 23 31.13 5.25 -8.30
CA GLY A 23 30.25 4.12 -8.60
C GLY A 23 29.45 4.23 -9.89
N PHE A 24 28.59 3.23 -10.14
CA PHE A 24 27.67 3.22 -11.27
C PHE A 24 26.65 4.37 -11.17
N VAL A 25 26.42 5.04 -12.30
CA VAL A 25 25.46 6.14 -12.44
C VAL A 25 24.41 5.82 -13.49
N LEU A 26 23.22 6.41 -13.37
CA LEU A 26 22.14 6.26 -14.34
C LEU A 26 22.30 7.32 -15.45
N PRO A 27 22.61 6.93 -16.71
CA PRO A 27 22.78 7.88 -17.80
C PRO A 27 21.44 8.52 -18.17
N ILE A 28 21.41 9.86 -18.25
CA ILE A 28 20.21 10.65 -18.57
C ILE A 28 20.35 11.25 -19.97
N PHE A 29 19.38 10.96 -20.81
CA PHE A 29 19.33 11.41 -22.19
C PHE A 29 18.31 12.53 -22.39
N ARG A 30 18.47 13.29 -23.48
CA ARG A 30 17.45 14.17 -24.04
C ARG A 30 17.31 13.89 -25.52
N ALA A 31 16.11 14.12 -26.06
CA ALA A 31 15.91 14.11 -27.50
C ALA A 31 15.91 15.54 -28.03
N ARG A 32 16.40 15.76 -29.25
CA ARG A 32 16.39 17.07 -29.90
C ARG A 32 14.99 17.72 -29.96
N THR A 33 13.93 16.93 -29.96
CA THR A 33 12.53 17.37 -30.00
C THR A 33 11.83 17.34 -28.64
N SER A 34 12.55 17.10 -27.53
CA SER A 34 11.97 16.94 -26.20
C SER A 34 12.72 17.72 -25.12
N ASN A 35 11.95 18.48 -24.33
CA ASN A 35 12.45 19.12 -23.11
C ASN A 35 12.47 18.16 -21.90
N MET A 36 11.94 16.94 -22.04
CA MET A 36 11.93 15.93 -20.97
C MET A 36 13.26 15.18 -20.90
N TYR A 37 13.70 14.89 -19.68
CA TYR A 37 14.76 13.92 -19.43
C TYR A 37 14.25 12.49 -19.64
N LEU A 38 15.12 11.66 -20.24
CA LEU A 38 14.83 10.30 -20.66
C LEU A 38 15.84 9.33 -20.04
N VAL A 39 15.38 8.14 -19.70
CA VAL A 39 16.23 6.98 -19.41
C VAL A 39 15.96 5.88 -20.42
N GLN A 40 16.98 5.15 -20.80
CA GLN A 40 16.88 3.99 -21.69
C GLN A 40 16.26 2.77 -20.99
N GLU A 41 15.47 1.99 -21.72
CA GLU A 41 14.90 0.72 -21.27
C GLU A 41 15.69 -0.45 -21.87
N ALA A 42 16.19 -1.36 -21.02
CA ALA A 42 16.96 -2.53 -21.46
C ALA A 42 16.07 -3.63 -22.03
N GLY A 43 16.47 -4.18 -23.17
CA GLY A 43 16.04 -5.49 -23.66
C GLY A 43 16.79 -6.63 -22.96
N ARG A 44 16.26 -7.86 -23.04
CA ARG A 44 16.92 -9.07 -22.51
C ARG A 44 18.24 -9.39 -23.21
N ASP A 45 18.42 -8.88 -24.42
CA ASP A 45 19.60 -8.98 -25.29
C ASP A 45 20.67 -7.92 -25.00
N GLY A 46 20.50 -7.10 -23.95
CA GLY A 46 21.42 -6.00 -23.63
C GLY A 46 21.37 -4.82 -24.61
N ARG A 47 20.33 -4.74 -25.47
CA ARG A 47 20.09 -3.60 -26.37
C ARG A 47 19.03 -2.65 -25.81
N ILE A 48 18.97 -1.43 -26.34
CA ILE A 48 17.97 -0.43 -25.95
C ILE A 48 16.64 -0.76 -26.63
N ARG A 49 15.61 -1.08 -25.84
CA ARG A 49 14.25 -1.35 -26.34
C ARG A 49 13.44 -0.06 -26.54
N GLY A 50 13.75 0.99 -25.78
CA GLY A 50 12.98 2.24 -25.78
C GLY A 50 13.56 3.27 -24.82
N PHE A 51 12.84 4.39 -24.69
CA PHE A 51 13.14 5.45 -23.73
C PHE A 51 11.90 5.80 -22.90
N ARG A 52 12.13 6.03 -21.60
CA ARG A 52 11.11 6.39 -20.61
C ARG A 52 11.40 7.79 -20.05
N THR A 53 10.37 8.62 -20.02
CA THR A 53 10.39 9.92 -19.32
C THR A 53 10.59 9.73 -17.81
N ILE A 54 11.49 10.52 -17.20
CA ILE A 54 11.61 10.63 -15.74
C ILE A 54 11.16 12.00 -15.26
N GLU A 55 10.65 12.07 -14.03
CA GLU A 55 10.20 13.29 -13.36
C GLU A 55 10.96 13.45 -12.04
N GLY A 56 11.62 14.59 -11.85
CA GLY A 56 12.47 14.88 -10.69
C GLY A 56 13.86 14.22 -10.73
N GLY A 57 14.69 14.61 -9.78
CA GLY A 57 16.10 14.21 -9.68
C GLY A 57 17.06 15.34 -10.07
N GLU A 58 18.15 15.48 -9.31
CA GLU A 58 19.24 16.41 -9.64
C GLU A 58 20.11 15.79 -10.75
N VAL A 59 19.76 16.09 -12.00
CA VAL A 59 20.55 15.64 -13.16
C VAL A 59 21.86 16.42 -13.20
N ARG A 60 22.98 15.71 -13.02
CA ARG A 60 24.31 16.30 -13.16
C ARG A 60 24.64 16.44 -14.65
N PRO A 61 24.84 17.66 -15.17
CA PRO A 61 25.22 17.84 -16.57
C PRO A 61 26.63 17.29 -16.79
N ILE A 62 26.87 16.72 -17.97
CA ILE A 62 28.21 16.35 -18.42
C ILE A 62 28.74 17.40 -19.40
N SER A 63 30.05 17.63 -19.40
CA SER A 63 30.70 18.44 -20.42
C SER A 63 30.80 17.65 -21.73
N ALA A 64 29.96 18.00 -22.69
CA ALA A 64 29.99 17.62 -24.11
C ALA A 64 30.70 16.28 -24.43
N GLN A 65 30.02 15.16 -24.20
CA GLN A 65 30.36 13.87 -24.79
C GLN A 65 29.37 13.53 -25.90
N ASP A 66 29.86 13.15 -27.08
CA ASP A 66 29.03 12.76 -28.25
C ASP A 66 28.41 11.34 -28.10
N VAL A 67 27.92 11.00 -26.90
CA VAL A 67 27.27 9.73 -26.63
C VAL A 67 25.81 9.80 -27.08
N GLN A 68 25.51 9.11 -28.17
CA GLN A 68 24.15 8.93 -28.68
C GLN A 68 23.66 7.52 -28.40
N ALA A 69 22.42 7.42 -27.93
CA ALA A 69 21.72 6.17 -27.69
C ALA A 69 20.55 6.04 -28.67
N SER A 70 20.37 4.86 -29.28
CA SER A 70 19.29 4.60 -30.23
C SER A 70 18.61 3.25 -29.96
N ILE A 71 17.32 3.16 -30.30
CA ILE A 71 16.58 1.89 -30.15
C ILE A 71 17.23 0.82 -31.04
N GLY A 72 17.57 -0.32 -30.45
CA GLY A 72 18.29 -1.42 -31.08
C GLY A 72 19.82 -1.35 -30.97
N ALA A 73 20.40 -0.25 -30.50
CA ALA A 73 21.83 -0.18 -30.16
C ALA A 73 22.13 -0.85 -28.81
N PRO A 74 23.41 -1.16 -28.50
CA PRO A 74 23.81 -1.63 -27.18
C PRO A 74 23.40 -0.66 -26.06
N PHE A 75 23.07 -1.21 -24.88
CA PHE A 75 22.70 -0.42 -23.70
C PHE A 75 23.93 0.36 -23.18
N VAL A 76 23.81 1.68 -23.08
CA VAL A 76 24.87 2.56 -22.54
C VAL A 76 24.90 2.47 -21.01
N TRP A 77 26.06 2.21 -20.43
CA TRP A 77 26.33 2.21 -19.01
C TRP A 77 27.08 3.50 -18.62
N GLY A 78 26.99 3.88 -17.35
CA GLY A 78 27.70 5.03 -16.80
C GLY A 78 28.41 4.67 -15.50
N PHE A 79 29.62 5.18 -15.32
CA PHE A 79 30.39 5.06 -14.09
C PHE A 79 31.08 6.39 -13.75
N ALA A 80 31.02 6.79 -12.48
CA ALA A 80 31.75 7.94 -11.95
C ALA A 80 32.99 7.45 -11.19
N GLY A 81 34.18 7.84 -11.65
CA GLY A 81 35.46 7.53 -11.01
C GLY A 81 35.84 8.49 -9.87
N GLY A 82 35.22 9.68 -9.83
CA GLY A 82 35.48 10.70 -8.82
C GLY A 82 34.97 12.08 -9.24
N GLU A 83 35.62 13.14 -8.75
CA GLU A 83 35.31 14.51 -9.17
C GLU A 83 35.79 14.75 -10.61
N GLY A 84 34.85 15.08 -11.51
CA GLY A 84 35.11 15.30 -12.94
C GLY A 84 35.29 14.03 -13.79
N ASP A 85 35.68 12.91 -13.17
CA ASP A 85 35.90 11.64 -13.87
C ASP A 85 34.59 10.85 -14.05
N THR A 86 34.04 10.86 -15.28
CA THR A 86 32.82 10.10 -15.62
C THR A 86 32.93 9.46 -17.00
N HIS A 87 32.74 8.14 -17.02
CA HIS A 87 32.82 7.31 -18.22
C HIS A 87 31.44 6.80 -18.61
N PHE A 88 31.16 6.82 -19.91
CA PHE A 88 29.94 6.28 -20.51
C PHE A 88 30.30 5.47 -21.76
N GLY A 89 29.61 4.35 -21.97
CA GLY A 89 29.88 3.45 -23.09
C GLY A 89 29.01 2.20 -23.05
N ASP A 90 29.12 1.34 -24.04
CA ASP A 90 28.47 0.02 -24.00
C ASP A 90 29.12 -0.93 -22.97
N ARG A 91 28.59 -2.16 -22.86
CA ARG A 91 29.09 -3.15 -21.89
C ARG A 91 30.56 -3.48 -22.11
N GLU A 92 31.02 -3.60 -23.36
CA GLU A 92 32.41 -3.97 -23.68
C GLU A 92 33.38 -2.83 -23.34
N THR A 93 33.04 -1.60 -23.77
CA THR A 93 33.80 -0.37 -23.46
C THR A 93 33.91 -0.17 -21.96
N MET A 94 32.79 -0.33 -21.24
CA MET A 94 32.74 -0.17 -19.78
C MET A 94 33.51 -1.28 -19.05
N ARG A 95 33.48 -2.53 -19.55
CA ARG A 95 34.30 -3.63 -19.00
C ARG A 95 35.79 -3.38 -19.18
N ALA A 96 36.21 -2.90 -20.36
CA ALA A 96 37.61 -2.58 -20.63
C ALA A 96 38.13 -1.44 -19.72
N HIS A 97 37.30 -0.45 -19.42
CA HIS A 97 37.61 0.62 -18.47
C HIS A 97 37.65 0.12 -17.00
N LEU A 98 36.68 -0.69 -16.59
CA LEU A 98 36.50 -1.08 -15.19
C LEU A 98 37.35 -2.27 -14.73
N ALA A 99 37.68 -3.23 -15.60
CA ALA A 99 38.43 -4.43 -15.20
C ALA A 99 39.84 -4.12 -14.63
N PRO A 100 40.60 -3.12 -15.12
CA PRO A 100 41.85 -2.68 -14.47
C PRO A 100 41.64 -2.08 -13.07
N MET A 101 40.52 -1.40 -12.82
CA MET A 101 40.23 -0.74 -11.53
C MET A 101 39.85 -1.72 -10.42
N LEU A 102 39.43 -2.94 -10.76
CA LEU A 102 38.79 -3.85 -9.82
C LEU A 102 39.62 -4.12 -8.55
N ASP A 103 40.94 -4.22 -8.68
CA ASP A 103 41.82 -4.57 -7.58
C ASP A 103 42.26 -3.37 -6.73
N SER A 104 42.10 -2.13 -7.25
CA SER A 104 42.35 -0.88 -6.52
C SER A 104 41.10 -0.31 -5.81
N VAL A 105 39.91 -0.86 -6.06
CA VAL A 105 38.67 -0.40 -5.40
C VAL A 105 38.62 -0.87 -3.95
N GLU A 106 38.91 0.06 -3.02
CA GLU A 106 38.89 -0.18 -1.57
C GLU A 106 37.50 -0.55 -1.04
N ARG A 107 36.43 -0.02 -1.65
CA ARG A 107 35.04 -0.18 -1.20
C ARG A 107 34.50 -1.56 -1.57
N PRO A 108 34.28 -2.50 -0.62
CA PRO A 108 34.07 -3.90 -0.97
C PRO A 108 32.79 -4.19 -1.79
N PHE A 109 31.70 -3.47 -1.50
CA PHE A 109 30.46 -3.59 -2.28
C PHE A 109 30.55 -2.98 -3.68
N LEU A 110 31.33 -1.92 -3.85
CA LEU A 110 31.59 -1.35 -5.18
C LEU A 110 32.48 -2.29 -5.99
N ARG A 111 33.54 -2.84 -5.37
CA ARG A 111 34.38 -3.87 -5.99
C ARG A 111 33.54 -5.06 -6.43
N LEU A 112 32.56 -5.49 -5.63
CA LEU A 112 31.64 -6.56 -6.03
C LEU A 112 30.73 -6.17 -7.20
N GLN A 113 30.15 -4.96 -7.21
CA GLN A 113 29.34 -4.49 -8.34
C GLN A 113 30.16 -4.48 -9.64
N ILE A 114 31.41 -4.02 -9.58
CA ILE A 114 32.30 -4.00 -10.74
C ILE A 114 32.69 -5.43 -11.15
N ALA A 115 32.98 -6.34 -10.21
CA ALA A 115 33.29 -7.74 -10.53
C ALA A 115 32.12 -8.44 -11.24
N ASN A 116 30.91 -8.24 -10.74
CA ASN A 116 29.68 -8.75 -11.36
C ASN A 116 29.47 -8.16 -12.76
N PHE A 117 29.72 -6.86 -12.95
CA PHE A 117 29.60 -6.19 -14.24
C PHE A 117 30.63 -6.71 -15.26
N CYS A 118 31.86 -6.99 -14.78
CA CYS A 118 32.95 -7.51 -15.58
C CYS A 118 32.88 -9.02 -15.85
N GLU A 119 31.93 -9.76 -15.26
CA GLU A 119 31.77 -11.22 -15.35
C GLU A 119 33.08 -12.00 -15.07
N ASP A 120 33.98 -11.41 -14.28
CA ASP A 120 35.25 -12.03 -13.90
C ASP A 120 35.01 -12.93 -12.70
N SER A 121 34.65 -14.19 -12.95
CA SER A 121 34.29 -15.17 -11.91
C SER A 121 35.40 -15.38 -10.86
N VAL A 122 36.68 -15.31 -11.27
CA VAL A 122 37.83 -15.47 -10.36
C VAL A 122 37.91 -14.30 -9.38
N ARG A 123 37.84 -13.06 -9.90
CA ARG A 123 37.90 -11.86 -9.04
C ARG A 123 36.58 -11.60 -8.31
N GLN A 124 35.45 -12.10 -8.82
CA GLN A 124 34.14 -12.07 -8.15
C GLN A 124 34.18 -12.84 -6.82
N VAL A 125 34.85 -14.00 -6.76
CA VAL A 125 35.07 -14.74 -5.50
C VAL A 125 35.82 -13.89 -4.48
N ALA A 126 36.87 -13.19 -4.91
CA ALA A 126 37.63 -12.28 -4.03
C ALA A 126 36.77 -11.09 -3.58
N ALA A 127 35.93 -10.53 -4.46
CA ALA A 127 35.03 -9.43 -4.14
C ALA A 127 33.90 -9.85 -3.19
N TRP A 128 33.29 -11.03 -3.35
CA TRP A 128 32.33 -11.59 -2.39
C TRP A 128 32.97 -11.79 -1.02
N LYS A 129 34.19 -12.32 -0.94
CA LYS A 129 34.94 -12.46 0.32
C LYS A 129 35.12 -11.10 1.02
N ALA A 130 35.56 -10.09 0.27
CA ALA A 130 35.78 -8.75 0.81
C ALA A 130 34.46 -8.11 1.30
N ALA A 131 33.39 -8.20 0.50
CA ALA A 131 32.08 -7.64 0.84
C ALA A 131 31.44 -8.36 2.05
N TYR A 132 31.48 -9.69 2.08
CA TYR A 132 31.01 -10.50 3.20
C TYR A 132 31.77 -10.15 4.48
N ARG A 133 33.11 -10.12 4.42
CA ARG A 133 33.96 -9.81 5.57
C ARG A 133 33.67 -8.42 6.13
N ALA A 134 33.65 -7.39 5.28
CA ALA A 134 33.39 -6.02 5.72
C ALA A 134 31.98 -5.83 6.29
N LEU A 135 30.97 -6.56 5.78
CA LEU A 135 29.64 -6.59 6.36
C LEU A 135 29.60 -7.39 7.67
N ALA A 136 30.32 -8.50 7.76
CA ALA A 136 30.35 -9.36 8.95
C ALA A 136 31.08 -8.70 10.13
N GLU A 137 32.15 -7.95 9.87
CA GLU A 137 32.89 -7.16 10.88
C GLU A 137 31.98 -6.10 11.55
N ARG A 138 30.94 -5.62 10.85
CA ARG A 138 29.98 -4.63 11.38
C ARG A 138 28.66 -5.25 11.87
N ALA A 139 28.17 -6.27 11.18
CA ALA A 139 26.87 -6.89 11.40
C ALA A 139 26.85 -8.36 10.94
N PRO A 140 27.35 -9.31 11.75
CA PRO A 140 27.47 -10.73 11.38
C PRO A 140 26.17 -11.36 10.86
N ARG A 141 25.03 -11.04 11.49
CA ARG A 141 23.71 -11.55 11.09
C ARG A 141 23.26 -11.01 9.72
N SER A 142 23.55 -9.75 9.43
CA SER A 142 23.23 -9.13 8.13
C SER A 142 24.12 -9.69 7.03
N ALA A 143 25.38 -10.02 7.32
CA ALA A 143 26.28 -10.69 6.37
C ALA A 143 25.79 -12.10 6.02
N ALA A 144 25.39 -12.88 7.02
CA ALA A 144 24.78 -14.20 6.80
C ALA A 144 23.49 -14.09 5.98
N ALA A 145 22.55 -13.20 6.36
CA ALA A 145 21.32 -13.00 5.61
C ALA A 145 21.56 -12.52 4.16
N TRP A 146 22.52 -11.63 3.93
CA TRP A 146 22.89 -11.18 2.59
C TRP A 146 23.48 -12.33 1.75
N ARG A 147 24.35 -13.15 2.31
CA ARG A 147 24.84 -14.38 1.68
C ARG A 147 23.69 -15.32 1.34
N ASP A 148 22.86 -15.67 2.34
CA ASP A 148 21.90 -16.77 2.27
C ASP A 148 20.62 -16.42 1.48
N VAL A 149 20.26 -15.13 1.41
CA VAL A 149 19.01 -14.67 0.75
C VAL A 149 19.27 -13.91 -0.55
N VAL A 150 20.45 -13.30 -0.73
CA VAL A 150 20.75 -12.48 -1.92
C VAL A 150 21.78 -13.15 -2.83
N VAL A 151 22.95 -13.55 -2.31
CA VAL A 151 24.03 -14.07 -3.17
C VAL A 151 23.80 -15.53 -3.54
N VAL A 152 23.62 -16.40 -2.55
CA VAL A 152 23.53 -17.85 -2.76
C VAL A 152 22.31 -18.22 -3.63
N PRO A 153 21.08 -17.72 -3.38
CA PRO A 153 19.93 -18.11 -4.19
C PRO A 153 20.06 -17.72 -5.66
N GLU A 154 20.61 -16.53 -5.94
CA GLU A 154 20.80 -16.05 -7.30
C GLU A 154 21.83 -16.88 -8.07
N GLN A 155 23.02 -17.06 -7.49
CA GLN A 155 24.09 -17.82 -8.13
C GLN A 155 23.72 -19.29 -8.33
N MET A 156 23.01 -19.89 -7.37
CA MET A 156 22.55 -21.27 -7.49
C MET A 156 21.43 -21.44 -8.53
N ARG A 157 20.60 -20.42 -8.79
CA ARG A 157 19.63 -20.45 -9.90
C ARG A 157 20.31 -20.33 -11.25
N LEU A 158 21.27 -19.42 -11.41
CA LEU A 158 22.07 -19.30 -12.62
C LEU A 158 22.83 -20.60 -12.92
N ALA A 159 23.37 -21.27 -11.89
CA ALA A 159 24.01 -22.57 -12.03
C ALA A 159 23.05 -23.70 -12.48
N VAL A 160 21.77 -23.64 -12.06
CA VAL A 160 20.73 -24.55 -12.56
C VAL A 160 20.31 -24.19 -13.99
N GLU A 161 20.20 -22.90 -14.33
CA GLU A 161 19.92 -22.42 -15.69
C GLU A 161 21.00 -22.88 -16.69
N GLU A 162 22.28 -22.72 -16.35
CA GLU A 162 23.40 -23.20 -17.15
C GLU A 162 23.32 -24.73 -17.36
N ALA A 163 23.04 -25.48 -16.30
CA ALA A 163 22.89 -26.93 -16.38
C ALA A 163 21.66 -27.36 -17.22
N ILE A 164 20.56 -26.61 -17.17
CA ILE A 164 19.38 -26.84 -18.02
C ILE A 164 19.72 -26.60 -19.49
N LEU A 165 20.28 -25.43 -19.80
CA LEU A 165 20.61 -25.02 -21.18
C LEU A 165 21.69 -25.90 -21.81
N GLN A 166 22.73 -26.26 -21.06
CA GLN A 166 23.86 -27.07 -21.57
C GLN A 166 23.48 -28.54 -21.80
N HIS A 167 22.56 -29.09 -21.00
CA HIS A 167 22.20 -30.51 -21.04
C HIS A 167 20.81 -30.79 -21.62
N GLY A 168 20.11 -29.77 -22.09
CA GLY A 168 18.78 -29.90 -22.72
C GLY A 168 17.71 -30.42 -21.76
N LEU A 169 17.77 -30.03 -20.48
CA LEU A 169 16.75 -30.39 -19.50
C LEU A 169 15.48 -29.55 -19.74
N ASP A 170 14.34 -30.09 -19.35
CA ASP A 170 13.05 -29.39 -19.38
C ASP A 170 12.65 -28.93 -17.98
N ALA A 171 12.65 -27.61 -17.75
CA ALA A 171 12.15 -27.00 -16.52
C ALA A 171 10.63 -26.74 -16.56
N GLY A 172 9.99 -27.00 -17.71
CA GLY A 172 8.66 -26.51 -18.08
C GLY A 172 8.68 -25.00 -18.37
N ASP A 173 7.49 -24.44 -18.64
CA ASP A 173 7.29 -22.99 -18.83
C ASP A 173 7.41 -22.16 -17.53
N ALA A 174 7.79 -22.80 -16.41
CA ALA A 174 7.84 -22.18 -15.11
C ALA A 174 9.15 -21.39 -14.89
N PRO A 175 9.10 -20.13 -14.44
CA PRO A 175 10.32 -19.38 -14.11
C PRO A 175 11.12 -20.06 -12.98
N LEU A 176 12.45 -20.01 -13.09
CA LEU A 176 13.39 -20.79 -12.26
C LEU A 176 13.25 -20.51 -10.76
N GLU A 177 12.84 -19.31 -10.37
CA GLU A 177 12.60 -18.92 -8.98
C GLU A 177 11.50 -19.77 -8.31
N ARG A 178 10.65 -20.43 -9.10
CA ARG A 178 9.54 -21.30 -8.66
C ARG A 178 9.93 -22.78 -8.59
N VAL A 179 10.74 -23.24 -9.54
CA VAL A 179 11.15 -24.65 -9.66
C VAL A 179 12.49 -24.94 -8.95
N VAL A 180 13.20 -23.90 -8.50
CA VAL A 180 14.45 -23.99 -7.72
C VAL A 180 14.32 -23.18 -6.42
N ALA A 181 14.07 -23.87 -5.31
CA ALA A 181 14.28 -23.32 -3.98
C ALA A 181 15.71 -23.62 -3.51
N VAL A 182 16.35 -22.62 -2.91
CA VAL A 182 17.75 -22.68 -2.45
C VAL A 182 17.76 -22.53 -0.93
N ASP A 183 18.49 -23.42 -0.25
CA ASP A 183 18.54 -23.51 1.21
C ASP A 183 20.02 -23.55 1.67
N VAL A 184 20.31 -22.98 2.83
CA VAL A 184 21.66 -22.94 3.42
C VAL A 184 21.63 -23.50 4.84
N GLU A 185 21.33 -24.78 4.96
CA GLU A 185 21.21 -25.44 6.26
C GLU A 185 22.60 -25.87 6.78
N LYS A 186 22.97 -25.45 8.01
CA LYS A 186 24.19 -25.89 8.71
C LYS A 186 25.50 -25.71 7.91
N GLY A 187 25.55 -24.73 7.00
CA GLY A 187 26.69 -24.48 6.13
C GLY A 187 26.78 -25.39 4.90
N ARG A 188 25.68 -26.05 4.52
CA ARG A 188 25.55 -26.85 3.30
C ARG A 188 24.77 -26.07 2.26
N LEU A 189 25.15 -26.20 0.99
CA LEU A 189 24.34 -25.70 -0.12
C LEU A 189 23.28 -26.72 -0.48
N GLY A 190 22.01 -26.38 -0.29
CA GLY A 190 20.86 -27.20 -0.62
C GLY A 190 20.05 -26.61 -1.79
N LEU A 191 19.59 -27.50 -2.67
CA LEU A 191 18.60 -27.24 -3.70
C LEU A 191 17.40 -28.15 -3.50
N ARG A 192 16.21 -27.57 -3.53
CA ARG A 192 14.95 -28.30 -3.68
C ARG A 192 14.39 -27.98 -5.05
N LEU A 193 14.37 -28.98 -5.92
CA LEU A 193 13.88 -28.88 -7.29
C LEU A 193 12.42 -29.36 -7.38
N SER A 194 11.66 -28.87 -8.35
CA SER A 194 10.35 -29.46 -8.68
C SER A 194 10.50 -30.96 -8.99
N SER A 195 9.48 -31.78 -8.75
CA SER A 195 9.61 -33.25 -8.89
C SER A 195 10.06 -33.68 -10.30
N ALA A 196 9.60 -32.98 -11.34
CA ALA A 196 9.99 -33.22 -12.73
C ALA A 196 11.45 -32.84 -13.02
N LEU A 197 11.89 -31.67 -12.56
CA LEU A 197 13.27 -31.21 -12.75
C LEU A 197 14.26 -32.02 -11.89
N TYR A 198 13.85 -32.41 -10.68
CA TYR A 198 14.59 -33.31 -9.81
C TYR A 198 14.85 -34.67 -10.48
N ALA A 199 13.82 -35.30 -11.05
CA ALA A 199 13.95 -36.58 -11.74
C ALA A 199 14.97 -36.52 -12.89
N GLN A 200 14.95 -35.44 -13.67
CA GLN A 200 15.93 -35.19 -14.73
C GLN A 200 17.34 -34.97 -14.19
N PHE A 201 17.52 -34.13 -13.15
CA PHE A 201 18.82 -33.96 -12.49
C PHE A 201 19.35 -35.24 -11.82
N VAL A 202 18.48 -36.18 -11.41
CA VAL A 202 18.89 -37.50 -10.91
C VAL A 202 19.39 -38.39 -12.04
N GLN A 203 18.78 -38.33 -13.22
CA GLN A 203 19.14 -39.16 -14.37
C GLN A 203 20.33 -38.59 -15.16
N HIS A 204 20.52 -37.26 -15.19
CA HIS A 204 21.52 -36.60 -16.02
C HIS A 204 22.79 -36.23 -15.25
N LYS A 205 23.75 -37.16 -15.16
CA LYS A 205 25.03 -36.94 -14.44
C LYS A 205 25.75 -35.65 -14.89
N GLY A 206 25.80 -35.38 -16.19
CA GLY A 206 26.47 -34.18 -16.71
C GLY A 206 25.90 -32.86 -16.18
N ALA A 207 24.58 -32.81 -15.93
CA ALA A 207 23.93 -31.62 -15.39
C ALA A 207 24.31 -31.37 -13.92
N ARG A 208 24.49 -32.44 -13.14
CA ARG A 208 25.07 -32.37 -11.78
C ARG A 208 26.52 -31.88 -11.84
N ASP A 209 27.34 -32.43 -12.74
CA ASP A 209 28.75 -32.05 -12.86
C ASP A 209 28.91 -30.56 -13.29
N THR A 210 28.00 -30.02 -14.10
CA THR A 210 27.94 -28.57 -14.41
C THR A 210 27.50 -27.75 -13.22
N LEU A 211 26.41 -28.12 -12.54
CA LEU A 211 25.90 -27.44 -11.35
C LEU A 211 26.95 -27.37 -10.23
N GLU A 212 27.70 -28.46 -9.99
CA GLU A 212 28.76 -28.51 -8.99
C GLU A 212 29.92 -27.54 -9.33
N ARG A 213 30.29 -27.45 -10.61
CA ARG A 213 31.32 -26.52 -11.09
C ARG A 213 30.86 -25.07 -10.92
N ALA A 214 29.62 -24.76 -11.31
CA ALA A 214 29.04 -23.43 -11.18
C ALA A 214 28.80 -23.01 -9.70
N ALA A 215 28.64 -23.97 -8.78
CA ALA A 215 28.56 -23.71 -7.34
C ALA A 215 29.94 -23.52 -6.65
N GLU A 216 31.05 -23.88 -7.31
CA GLU A 216 32.40 -23.76 -6.74
C GLU A 216 32.78 -22.32 -6.32
N PRO A 217 32.53 -21.26 -7.11
CA PRO A 217 32.78 -19.87 -6.71
C PRO A 217 32.07 -19.48 -5.40
N VAL A 218 30.82 -19.91 -5.22
CA VAL A 218 30.01 -19.63 -4.02
C VAL A 218 30.61 -20.34 -2.80
N ARG A 219 30.97 -21.63 -2.93
CA ARG A 219 31.66 -22.38 -1.86
C ARG A 219 33.00 -21.77 -1.50
N ALA A 220 33.81 -21.45 -2.50
CA ALA A 220 35.11 -20.83 -2.34
C ALA A 220 35.01 -19.45 -1.65
N ALA A 221 33.97 -18.67 -1.96
CA ALA A 221 33.72 -17.35 -1.37
C ALA A 221 33.33 -17.42 0.12
N PHE A 222 32.38 -18.29 0.47
CA PHE A 222 31.76 -18.28 1.80
C PHE A 222 32.22 -19.38 2.76
N GLY A 223 33.13 -20.26 2.32
CA GLY A 223 33.74 -21.29 3.17
C GLY A 223 32.80 -22.43 3.53
N PHE A 224 31.89 -22.81 2.64
CA PHE A 224 31.04 -23.98 2.84
C PHE A 224 31.91 -25.27 2.78
N PRO A 225 31.94 -26.10 3.85
CA PRO A 225 32.87 -27.23 3.96
C PRO A 225 32.53 -28.41 3.03
N ASP A 226 31.26 -28.53 2.62
CA ASP A 226 30.80 -29.64 1.79
C ASP A 226 31.14 -29.40 0.31
N LYS A 227 31.75 -30.41 -0.31
CA LYS A 227 32.17 -30.38 -1.73
C LYS A 227 31.04 -30.64 -2.72
N ALA A 228 29.84 -30.96 -2.25
CA ALA A 228 28.68 -31.30 -3.07
C ALA A 228 27.48 -30.41 -2.73
N VAL A 229 26.65 -30.11 -3.72
CA VAL A 229 25.33 -29.49 -3.56
C VAL A 229 24.34 -30.58 -3.21
N SER A 230 23.64 -30.44 -2.09
CA SER A 230 22.55 -31.37 -1.74
C SER A 230 21.35 -31.08 -2.62
N ILE A 231 20.92 -32.03 -3.45
CA ILE A 231 19.76 -31.90 -4.33
C ILE A 231 18.65 -32.80 -3.80
N ALA A 232 17.48 -32.23 -3.51
CA ALA A 232 16.27 -32.94 -3.13
C ALA A 232 15.10 -32.57 -4.06
N GLY A 233 14.09 -33.43 -4.14
CA GLY A 233 12.79 -33.06 -4.70
C GLY A 233 11.98 -32.28 -3.67
N ALA A 234 11.11 -31.38 -4.13
CA ALA A 234 10.06 -30.81 -3.29
C ALA A 234 9.13 -31.94 -2.81
N GLU A 235 8.94 -32.05 -1.49
CA GLU A 235 7.98 -32.99 -0.90
C GLU A 235 6.57 -32.60 -1.34
N GLN A 236 5.85 -33.54 -1.96
CA GLN A 236 4.42 -33.37 -2.17
C GLN A 236 3.72 -33.42 -0.79
N PRO A 237 2.82 -32.48 -0.46
CA PRO A 237 2.05 -32.55 0.77
C PRO A 237 1.22 -33.85 0.78
N PRO A 238 1.01 -34.48 1.95
CA PRO A 238 0.36 -35.78 2.04
C PRO A 238 -1.07 -35.74 1.50
N GLU A 239 -1.45 -36.75 0.73
CA GLU A 239 -2.80 -36.88 0.17
C GLU A 239 -3.82 -37.14 1.27
N GLU A 240 -4.68 -36.16 1.54
CA GLU A 240 -5.80 -36.33 2.47
C GLU A 240 -6.94 -37.17 1.87
N SER A 241 -7.57 -37.96 2.75
CA SER A 241 -8.57 -38.99 2.43
C SER A 241 -9.72 -38.52 1.54
N ALA A 242 -10.10 -39.37 0.58
CA ALA A 242 -11.14 -39.10 -0.40
C ALA A 242 -12.57 -39.20 0.18
N ALA A 243 -13.01 -38.16 0.88
CA ALA A 243 -14.44 -37.83 0.93
C ALA A 243 -14.91 -37.37 -0.47
N GLN A 244 -16.12 -37.74 -0.88
CA GLN A 244 -16.65 -37.47 -2.22
C GLN A 244 -16.72 -35.96 -2.51
N LYS A 245 -15.76 -35.46 -3.30
CA LYS A 245 -15.77 -34.08 -3.81
C LYS A 245 -16.76 -33.93 -4.98
N PRO A 246 -17.49 -32.81 -5.07
CA PRO A 246 -18.24 -32.48 -6.28
C PRO A 246 -17.31 -32.39 -7.49
N ALA A 247 -17.78 -32.84 -8.66
CA ALA A 247 -16.95 -33.19 -9.82
C ALA A 247 -16.40 -32.01 -10.64
N GLY A 248 -16.29 -30.81 -10.05
CA GLY A 248 -15.69 -29.64 -10.66
C GLY A 248 -14.80 -28.91 -9.66
N ASP A 249 -13.54 -28.67 -10.03
CA ASP A 249 -12.62 -27.84 -9.24
C ASP A 249 -12.48 -26.41 -9.83
N GLY A 250 -13.33 -25.99 -10.77
CA GLY A 250 -13.31 -24.64 -11.31
C GLY A 250 -14.00 -23.61 -10.41
N PHE A 251 -13.56 -22.35 -10.50
CA PHE A 251 -14.32 -21.19 -10.05
C PHE A 251 -14.42 -20.11 -11.13
N ALA A 252 -15.53 -19.38 -11.15
CA ALA A 252 -15.72 -18.19 -11.96
C ALA A 252 -15.82 -16.96 -11.04
N ILE A 253 -15.42 -15.80 -11.54
CA ILE A 253 -15.63 -14.49 -10.92
C ILE A 253 -16.42 -13.64 -11.92
N ILE A 254 -17.55 -13.08 -11.48
CA ILE A 254 -18.40 -12.14 -12.23
C ILE A 254 -18.37 -10.83 -11.46
N ALA A 255 -17.60 -9.84 -11.91
CA ALA A 255 -17.60 -8.51 -11.31
C ALA A 255 -18.61 -7.59 -12.00
N ILE A 256 -19.29 -6.72 -11.26
CA ILE A 256 -20.39 -5.86 -11.74
C ILE A 256 -20.21 -4.42 -11.22
N GLY A 257 -20.39 -3.41 -12.07
CA GLY A 257 -20.21 -2.00 -11.74
C GLY A 257 -18.75 -1.64 -11.45
N GLY A 258 -18.50 -0.78 -10.45
CA GLY A 258 -17.15 -0.35 -10.08
C GLY A 258 -16.22 -1.51 -9.67
N ALA A 259 -16.80 -2.62 -9.20
CA ALA A 259 -16.10 -3.85 -8.85
C ALA A 259 -15.25 -4.44 -9.97
N THR A 260 -15.58 -4.15 -11.24
CA THR A 260 -14.76 -4.54 -12.39
C THR A 260 -13.30 -4.08 -12.29
N ARG A 261 -13.05 -2.96 -11.60
CA ARG A 261 -11.70 -2.47 -11.29
C ARG A 261 -10.88 -3.46 -10.46
N VAL A 262 -11.50 -4.34 -9.68
CA VAL A 262 -10.81 -5.39 -8.92
C VAL A 262 -10.24 -6.47 -9.85
N LEU A 263 -10.94 -6.80 -10.95
CA LEU A 263 -10.44 -7.76 -11.94
C LEU A 263 -9.12 -7.31 -12.60
N SER A 264 -8.88 -5.99 -12.70
CA SER A 264 -7.64 -5.44 -13.25
C SER A 264 -6.37 -5.92 -12.54
N GLN A 265 -6.44 -6.23 -11.24
CA GLN A 265 -5.29 -6.72 -10.49
C GLN A 265 -5.02 -8.21 -10.77
N PHE A 266 -6.02 -8.96 -11.23
CA PHE A 266 -5.89 -10.37 -11.61
C PHE A 266 -5.56 -10.58 -13.09
N ALA A 267 -5.81 -9.60 -13.95
CA ALA A 267 -5.26 -9.54 -15.31
C ALA A 267 -4.92 -8.10 -15.71
N PRO A 268 -3.67 -7.65 -15.46
CA PRO A 268 -3.20 -6.32 -15.86
C PRO A 268 -3.28 -6.07 -17.38
N GLU A 269 -3.28 -7.15 -18.17
CA GLU A 269 -3.39 -7.10 -19.63
C GLU A 269 -4.79 -6.70 -20.11
N ALA A 270 -5.83 -7.17 -19.40
CA ALA A 270 -7.23 -6.88 -19.70
C ALA A 270 -7.65 -5.46 -19.26
N SER A 271 -6.84 -4.78 -18.46
CA SER A 271 -7.17 -3.49 -17.85
C SER A 271 -6.56 -2.28 -18.54
N ARG A 272 -6.10 -2.41 -19.79
CA ARG A 272 -5.76 -1.23 -20.61
C ARG A 272 -7.06 -0.49 -20.92
N PRO A 273 -7.29 0.72 -20.40
CA PRO A 273 -8.49 1.46 -20.76
C PRO A 273 -8.48 1.68 -22.27
N SER A 274 -9.61 1.42 -22.92
CA SER A 274 -9.90 1.99 -24.22
C SER A 274 -9.68 3.51 -24.15
N ARG A 275 -9.24 4.13 -25.26
CA ARG A 275 -8.74 5.52 -25.25
C ARG A 275 -9.87 6.54 -25.02
N GLY A 276 -10.21 6.75 -23.75
CA GLY A 276 -11.06 7.84 -23.27
C GLY A 276 -12.47 7.40 -22.88
N GLY A 277 -12.73 7.28 -21.58
CA GLY A 277 -14.09 7.15 -21.05
C GLY A 277 -14.23 6.11 -19.92
N TYR A 278 -14.93 6.52 -18.88
CA TYR A 278 -15.26 5.79 -17.65
C TYR A 278 -15.90 4.40 -17.83
N GLY A 279 -15.42 3.44 -17.03
CA GLY A 279 -16.22 2.30 -16.52
C GLY A 279 -16.25 1.03 -17.37
N TYR A 280 -16.19 -0.13 -16.71
CA TYR A 280 -16.73 -1.38 -17.26
C TYR A 280 -17.99 -1.71 -16.46
N ASP A 281 -19.08 -2.09 -17.12
CA ASP A 281 -20.34 -2.42 -16.44
C ASP A 281 -20.33 -3.80 -15.78
N TYR A 282 -19.57 -4.74 -16.35
CA TYR A 282 -19.28 -6.04 -15.75
C TYR A 282 -17.98 -6.64 -16.33
N GLY A 283 -17.51 -7.76 -15.78
CA GLY A 283 -16.38 -8.53 -16.31
C GLY A 283 -16.33 -9.94 -15.72
N ILE A 284 -15.78 -10.90 -16.46
CA ILE A 284 -15.75 -12.32 -16.07
C ILE A 284 -14.32 -12.86 -16.07
N ALA A 285 -13.94 -13.63 -15.06
CA ALA A 285 -12.66 -14.32 -14.94
C ALA A 285 -12.82 -15.78 -14.51
N TYR A 286 -11.94 -16.68 -14.96
CA TYR A 286 -12.03 -18.11 -14.69
C TYR A 286 -10.73 -18.63 -14.05
N GLY A 287 -10.85 -19.46 -13.02
CA GLY A 287 -9.69 -20.15 -12.44
C GLY A 287 -10.01 -21.60 -12.12
N GLN A 288 -8.95 -22.41 -12.07
CA GLN A 288 -9.01 -23.77 -11.54
C GLN A 288 -8.48 -23.78 -10.11
N ALA A 289 -9.10 -24.57 -9.23
CA ALA A 289 -8.75 -24.74 -7.82
C ALA A 289 -7.99 -26.05 -7.54
N ARG A 290 -7.77 -26.90 -8.56
CA ARG A 290 -6.85 -28.03 -8.52
C ARG A 290 -5.72 -27.85 -9.53
N GLU A 291 -4.59 -27.38 -9.03
CA GLU A 291 -3.27 -27.81 -9.50
C GLU A 291 -2.25 -27.55 -8.38
N PRO A 292 -1.90 -28.54 -7.55
CA PRO A 292 -0.92 -28.36 -6.45
C PRO A 292 0.52 -28.20 -6.95
N GLN A 293 0.74 -28.20 -8.28
CA GLN A 293 2.05 -28.11 -8.93
C GLN A 293 2.25 -26.81 -9.72
N PHE A 294 1.20 -26.00 -9.90
CA PHE A 294 1.32 -24.65 -10.46
C PHE A 294 1.33 -23.62 -9.34
N GLU A 295 2.26 -22.67 -9.41
CA GLU A 295 2.04 -21.39 -8.73
C GLU A 295 0.75 -20.75 -9.24
N PRO A 296 0.08 -19.89 -8.44
CA PRO A 296 -1.16 -19.24 -8.85
C PRO A 296 -0.88 -18.30 -10.02
N GLY A 297 -0.98 -18.82 -11.24
CA GLY A 297 -1.13 -18.02 -12.43
C GLY A 297 -2.35 -17.11 -12.27
N PRO A 298 -2.32 -15.91 -12.89
CA PRO A 298 -3.54 -15.13 -13.02
C PRO A 298 -4.65 -16.03 -13.61
N PRO A 299 -5.90 -15.96 -13.10
CA PRO A 299 -7.01 -16.70 -13.69
C PRO A 299 -7.02 -16.52 -15.22
N GLN A 300 -7.24 -17.59 -15.99
CA GLN A 300 -7.39 -17.48 -17.44
C GLN A 300 -8.61 -16.60 -17.73
N MET A 301 -8.34 -15.33 -18.03
CA MET A 301 -9.37 -14.31 -18.08
C MET A 301 -9.87 -14.14 -19.51
N ARG A 302 -11.05 -14.68 -19.79
CA ARG A 302 -11.84 -14.29 -20.97
C ARG A 302 -12.73 -13.13 -20.58
N LEU A 303 -12.27 -11.90 -20.87
CA LEU A 303 -13.07 -10.71 -20.66
C LEU A 303 -14.21 -10.68 -21.70
N PHE A 304 -15.44 -10.94 -21.26
CA PHE A 304 -16.62 -10.94 -22.14
C PHE A 304 -17.21 -9.53 -22.28
N GLN A 305 -16.86 -8.85 -23.36
CA GLN A 305 -17.45 -7.60 -23.87
C GLN A 305 -17.37 -6.34 -22.99
N GLU A 306 -16.80 -5.29 -23.56
CA GLU A 306 -16.95 -3.89 -23.12
C GLU A 306 -18.20 -3.31 -23.80
N HIS A 307 -19.23 -2.94 -23.04
CA HIS A 307 -20.43 -2.27 -23.58
C HIS A 307 -20.22 -0.75 -23.64
N ALA A 308 -19.43 -0.29 -24.61
CA ALA A 308 -19.27 1.13 -24.91
C ALA A 308 -20.56 1.72 -25.54
N GLY A 309 -21.60 1.96 -24.74
CA GLY A 309 -22.92 2.30 -25.30
C GLY A 309 -24.06 2.68 -24.37
N GLY A 310 -23.82 3.23 -23.18
CA GLY A 310 -24.82 4.01 -22.42
C GLY A 310 -26.11 3.30 -21.95
N LYS A 311 -26.22 1.98 -22.13
CA LYS A 311 -27.26 1.16 -21.52
C LYS A 311 -26.89 0.88 -20.06
N GLY A 312 -27.85 1.00 -19.16
CA GLY A 312 -27.63 0.67 -17.75
C GLY A 312 -27.39 -0.83 -17.53
N VAL A 313 -26.81 -1.18 -16.38
CA VAL A 313 -26.57 -2.58 -15.94
C VAL A 313 -27.86 -3.42 -15.92
N GLY A 314 -29.03 -2.76 -15.89
CA GLY A 314 -30.36 -3.35 -16.08
C GLY A 314 -30.52 -4.17 -17.37
N ASP A 315 -29.97 -3.72 -18.50
CA ASP A 315 -30.24 -4.27 -19.85
C ASP A 315 -29.39 -5.48 -20.26
N PHE A 316 -28.50 -5.96 -19.38
CA PHE A 316 -27.55 -7.02 -19.73
C PHE A 316 -28.20 -8.42 -19.87
N ASP A 317 -27.79 -9.14 -20.92
CA ASP A 317 -28.22 -10.52 -21.18
C ASP A 317 -27.44 -11.52 -20.29
N PHE A 318 -28.01 -11.79 -19.12
CA PHE A 318 -27.49 -12.80 -18.20
C PHE A 318 -27.67 -14.24 -18.69
N ASP A 319 -28.43 -14.53 -19.76
CA ASP A 319 -28.55 -15.90 -20.28
C ASP A 319 -27.25 -16.32 -20.99
N GLY A 320 -26.50 -15.36 -21.56
CA GLY A 320 -25.13 -15.56 -22.00
C GLY A 320 -24.18 -16.08 -20.91
N ILE A 321 -24.45 -15.75 -19.64
CA ILE A 321 -23.69 -16.24 -18.47
C ILE A 321 -24.01 -17.72 -18.13
N ALA A 322 -25.07 -18.32 -18.68
CA ALA A 322 -25.26 -19.76 -18.61
C ALA A 322 -24.11 -20.52 -19.30
N SER A 323 -23.53 -19.92 -20.36
CA SER A 323 -22.37 -20.46 -21.08
C SER A 323 -21.01 -20.33 -20.38
N ILE A 324 -20.97 -19.73 -19.16
CA ILE A 324 -19.82 -19.88 -18.25
C ILE A 324 -19.49 -21.37 -18.15
N ASP A 325 -18.20 -21.69 -18.25
CA ASP A 325 -17.66 -23.05 -18.24
C ASP A 325 -18.38 -23.95 -17.22
N THR A 326 -19.03 -25.01 -17.71
CA THR A 326 -19.80 -25.97 -16.90
C THR A 326 -18.95 -26.73 -15.87
N ARG A 327 -17.62 -26.58 -15.94
CA ARG A 327 -16.64 -27.12 -14.98
C ARG A 327 -16.43 -26.24 -13.73
N CYS A 328 -17.05 -25.05 -13.66
CA CYS A 328 -16.99 -24.17 -12.49
C CYS A 328 -18.06 -24.54 -11.45
N THR A 329 -17.61 -25.03 -10.29
CA THR A 329 -18.46 -25.33 -9.12
C THR A 329 -18.79 -24.09 -8.30
N TYR A 330 -17.85 -23.14 -8.22
CA TYR A 330 -17.99 -21.92 -7.42
C TYR A 330 -18.12 -20.69 -8.33
N VAL A 331 -19.02 -19.77 -7.98
CA VAL A 331 -19.17 -18.48 -8.68
C VAL A 331 -19.10 -17.33 -7.68
N PHE A 332 -18.08 -16.50 -7.78
CA PHE A 332 -17.96 -15.25 -7.03
C PHE A 332 -18.65 -14.13 -7.81
N VAL A 333 -19.76 -13.60 -7.30
CA VAL A 333 -20.40 -12.39 -7.84
C VAL A 333 -19.89 -11.20 -7.05
N VAL A 334 -19.06 -10.37 -7.67
CA VAL A 334 -18.32 -9.27 -7.05
C VAL A 334 -19.00 -7.95 -7.40
N PHE A 335 -19.40 -7.17 -6.39
CA PHE A 335 -20.15 -5.93 -6.61
C PHE A 335 -19.94 -4.93 -5.47
N GLU A 336 -20.48 -3.73 -5.65
CA GLU A 336 -20.50 -2.65 -4.66
C GLU A 336 -21.96 -2.42 -4.21
N ILE A 337 -22.18 -2.12 -2.92
CA ILE A 337 -23.47 -1.66 -2.40
C ILE A 337 -23.61 -0.16 -2.68
N GLY A 338 -24.84 0.32 -2.92
CA GLY A 338 -25.18 1.73 -3.19
C GLY A 338 -25.71 2.01 -4.60
N ASN A 339 -26.10 0.97 -5.36
CA ASN A 339 -26.70 1.11 -6.68
C ASN A 339 -27.70 -0.03 -6.94
N GLU A 340 -28.99 0.31 -7.12
CA GLU A 340 -30.07 -0.65 -7.29
C GLU A 340 -29.93 -1.52 -8.57
N ASP A 341 -29.42 -0.96 -9.67
CA ASP A 341 -29.18 -1.70 -10.93
C ASP A 341 -28.06 -2.75 -10.78
N VAL A 342 -26.96 -2.38 -10.10
CA VAL A 342 -25.85 -3.28 -9.77
C VAL A 342 -26.33 -4.40 -8.84
N MET A 343 -27.18 -4.07 -7.87
CA MET A 343 -27.79 -5.05 -6.96
C MET A 343 -28.69 -6.04 -7.73
N ALA A 344 -29.59 -5.55 -8.58
CA ALA A 344 -30.47 -6.37 -9.39
C ALA A 344 -29.70 -7.24 -10.41
N ALA A 345 -28.60 -6.72 -10.96
CA ALA A 345 -27.66 -7.46 -11.81
C ALA A 345 -26.96 -8.59 -11.04
N ALA A 346 -26.45 -8.32 -9.83
CA ALA A 346 -25.84 -9.34 -8.98
C ALA A 346 -26.81 -10.47 -8.62
N GLN A 347 -28.05 -10.13 -8.24
CA GLN A 347 -29.11 -11.10 -7.95
C GLN A 347 -29.55 -11.92 -9.18
N ARG A 348 -29.43 -11.37 -10.40
CA ARG A 348 -29.70 -12.11 -11.65
C ARG A 348 -28.55 -13.07 -12.00
N ALA A 349 -27.30 -12.60 -11.93
CA ALA A 349 -26.11 -13.43 -12.11
C ALA A 349 -26.07 -14.63 -11.14
N ALA A 350 -26.49 -14.38 -9.90
CA ALA A 350 -26.56 -15.38 -8.85
C ALA A 350 -27.64 -16.43 -9.12
N ARG A 351 -28.89 -16.01 -9.37
CA ARG A 351 -29.99 -16.92 -9.76
C ARG A 351 -29.64 -17.80 -10.95
N ASN A 352 -29.07 -17.23 -12.00
CA ASN A 352 -28.68 -18.02 -13.17
C ASN A 352 -27.60 -19.05 -12.81
N SER A 353 -26.61 -18.67 -12.00
CA SER A 353 -25.56 -19.60 -11.54
C SER A 353 -26.12 -20.73 -10.64
N GLN A 354 -27.05 -20.42 -9.73
CA GLN A 354 -27.72 -21.40 -8.88
C GLN A 354 -28.62 -22.35 -9.69
N ALA A 355 -29.32 -21.86 -10.72
CA ALA A 355 -30.13 -22.69 -11.62
C ALA A 355 -29.28 -23.75 -12.37
N HIS A 356 -27.97 -23.52 -12.51
CA HIS A 356 -27.00 -24.46 -13.06
C HIS A 356 -26.29 -25.31 -11.98
N GLY A 357 -26.80 -25.33 -10.75
CA GLY A 357 -26.27 -26.15 -9.64
C GLY A 357 -24.94 -25.68 -9.07
N ARG A 358 -24.54 -24.42 -9.32
CA ARG A 358 -23.29 -23.84 -8.82
C ARG A 358 -23.47 -23.23 -7.43
N PHE A 359 -22.43 -23.27 -6.61
CA PHE A 359 -22.37 -22.59 -5.32
C PHE A 359 -21.97 -21.13 -5.52
N VAL A 360 -22.82 -20.18 -5.12
CA VAL A 360 -22.68 -18.76 -5.43
C VAL A 360 -22.32 -17.95 -4.19
N ILE A 361 -21.23 -17.19 -4.31
CA ILE A 361 -20.62 -16.39 -3.26
C ILE A 361 -20.80 -14.92 -3.66
N ALA A 362 -21.52 -14.13 -2.85
CA ALA A 362 -21.46 -12.68 -2.99
C ALA A 362 -20.11 -12.19 -2.46
N ALA A 363 -19.44 -11.30 -3.18
CA ALA A 363 -18.20 -10.66 -2.76
C ALA A 363 -18.36 -9.14 -2.85
N ILE A 364 -18.91 -8.56 -1.79
CA ILE A 364 -19.19 -7.14 -1.68
C ILE A 364 -17.86 -6.42 -1.36
N LEU A 365 -17.48 -5.44 -2.17
CA LEU A 365 -16.14 -4.83 -2.10
C LEU A 365 -16.03 -3.62 -1.19
N ASN A 366 -17.14 -3.08 -0.72
CA ASN A 366 -17.21 -1.95 0.21
C ASN A 366 -18.01 -2.35 1.45
N LEU A 367 -17.84 -1.61 2.55
CA LEU A 367 -18.89 -1.55 3.56
C LEU A 367 -20.02 -0.68 3.00
N PRO A 368 -21.29 -0.87 3.43
CA PRO A 368 -22.37 0.05 3.07
C PRO A 368 -22.01 1.46 3.57
N ASP A 369 -21.84 2.39 2.64
CA ASP A 369 -21.63 3.81 2.91
C ASP A 369 -22.97 4.58 2.81
N GLU A 370 -23.01 5.78 3.37
CA GLU A 370 -24.26 6.45 3.78
C GLU A 370 -25.14 7.06 2.69
N ASP A 371 -24.72 7.01 1.43
CA ASP A 371 -25.51 7.52 0.31
C ASP A 371 -26.86 6.77 0.16
N ASP A 372 -27.01 5.58 0.77
CA ASP A 372 -28.27 4.82 0.87
C ASP A 372 -28.70 4.53 2.32
N ARG A 373 -29.47 5.49 2.90
CA ARG A 373 -30.54 5.34 3.91
C ARG A 373 -30.19 4.74 5.30
N SER A 374 -31.18 4.80 6.21
CA SER A 374 -31.06 4.40 7.63
C SER A 374 -30.53 2.97 7.79
N GLY A 375 -29.82 2.66 8.89
CA GLY A 375 -29.18 1.36 9.06
C GLY A 375 -30.12 0.13 9.19
N GLU A 376 -31.44 0.31 9.19
CA GLU A 376 -32.40 -0.76 8.86
C GLU A 376 -32.16 -1.32 7.44
N LEU A 377 -31.65 -0.47 6.54
CA LEU A 377 -31.29 -0.83 5.17
C LEU A 377 -30.16 -1.85 5.14
N VAL A 378 -29.14 -1.77 6.02
CA VAL A 378 -28.04 -2.75 6.06
C VAL A 378 -28.59 -4.16 6.26
N GLU A 379 -29.46 -4.32 7.25
CA GLU A 379 -30.13 -5.59 7.51
C GLU A 379 -31.04 -6.00 6.35
N SER A 380 -31.77 -5.04 5.75
CA SER A 380 -32.61 -5.30 4.56
C SER A 380 -31.80 -5.73 3.34
N ILE A 381 -30.59 -5.19 3.13
CA ILE A 381 -29.69 -5.52 2.03
C ILE A 381 -29.21 -6.96 2.21
N PHE A 382 -28.69 -7.32 3.39
CA PHE A 382 -28.29 -8.70 3.65
C PHE A 382 -29.47 -9.66 3.55
N ARG A 383 -30.65 -9.34 4.12
CA ARG A 383 -31.90 -10.11 3.94
C ARG A 383 -32.36 -10.21 2.47
N SER A 384 -32.08 -9.22 1.64
CA SER A 384 -32.41 -9.26 0.20
C SER A 384 -31.45 -10.16 -0.59
N LEU A 385 -30.18 -10.20 -0.21
CA LEU A 385 -29.12 -11.03 -0.82
C LEU A 385 -29.26 -12.50 -0.39
N ASP A 386 -29.75 -12.72 0.82
CA ASP A 386 -29.94 -14.01 1.50
C ASP A 386 -30.57 -15.11 0.63
N ASN A 387 -31.55 -14.73 -0.20
CA ASN A 387 -32.30 -15.64 -1.06
C ASN A 387 -31.59 -15.99 -2.38
N TYR A 388 -30.44 -15.39 -2.66
CA TYR A 388 -29.74 -15.48 -3.95
C TYR A 388 -28.30 -15.99 -3.83
N PHE A 389 -27.74 -16.02 -2.62
CA PHE A 389 -26.35 -16.37 -2.38
C PHE A 389 -26.23 -17.48 -1.35
N ASP A 390 -25.29 -18.40 -1.54
CA ASP A 390 -25.03 -19.48 -0.58
C ASP A 390 -24.15 -18.98 0.59
N THR A 391 -23.35 -17.94 0.36
CA THR A 391 -22.61 -17.17 1.38
C THR A 391 -22.34 -15.75 0.89
N ILE A 392 -22.20 -14.81 1.82
CA ILE A 392 -21.95 -13.40 1.55
C ILE A 392 -20.62 -13.00 2.19
N TRP A 393 -19.67 -12.54 1.37
CA TRP A 393 -18.36 -12.06 1.79
C TRP A 393 -18.30 -10.54 1.68
N VAL A 394 -18.12 -9.87 2.81
CA VAL A 394 -17.94 -8.42 2.90
C VAL A 394 -16.45 -8.13 3.01
N VAL A 395 -15.89 -7.59 1.93
CA VAL A 395 -14.47 -7.34 1.75
C VAL A 395 -14.21 -5.86 2.05
N SER A 396 -13.54 -5.55 3.15
CA SER A 396 -13.23 -4.16 3.51
C SER A 396 -12.29 -3.53 2.48
N ASP A 397 -12.67 -2.40 1.89
CA ASP A 397 -11.84 -1.57 1.01
C ASP A 397 -10.94 -0.59 1.78
N ARG A 398 -11.07 -0.53 3.10
CA ARG A 398 -10.39 0.44 3.96
C ARG A 398 -8.89 0.20 3.96
N SER A 399 -8.15 1.15 3.39
CA SER A 399 -6.72 1.03 3.08
C SER A 399 -5.88 0.32 4.16
N ALA A 400 -5.20 -0.77 3.77
CA ALA A 400 -4.35 -1.62 4.62
C ALA A 400 -3.11 -0.93 5.20
N HIS A 401 -2.80 0.32 4.82
CA HIS A 401 -1.59 1.00 5.29
C HIS A 401 -1.59 1.28 6.81
N THR A 402 -0.51 0.84 7.45
CA THR A 402 -0.26 0.76 8.91
C THR A 402 -0.03 2.07 9.63
N ARG A 403 0.01 3.21 8.94
CA ARG A 403 0.18 4.49 9.63
C ARG A 403 -1.17 4.96 10.17
N GLU A 404 -1.69 4.26 11.19
CA GLU A 404 -2.82 4.76 12.00
C GLU A 404 -2.50 6.10 12.68
N SER A 405 -1.21 6.41 12.85
CA SER A 405 -0.76 7.73 13.26
C SER A 405 -1.12 8.83 12.26
N LEU A 406 -1.47 8.50 11.00
CA LEU A 406 -1.96 9.51 10.07
C LEU A 406 -3.41 9.87 10.41
N PRO A 407 -3.71 11.17 10.58
CA PRO A 407 -5.06 11.65 10.89
C PRO A 407 -6.03 11.43 9.74
N TYR A 408 -5.51 11.34 8.51
CA TYR A 408 -6.28 10.97 7.35
C TYR A 408 -6.76 9.52 7.52
N GLY A 409 -8.10 9.36 7.60
CA GLY A 409 -8.77 8.07 7.65
C GLY A 409 -8.36 7.17 6.48
N PRO A 410 -8.67 5.87 6.52
CA PRO A 410 -8.44 5.02 5.35
C PRO A 410 -9.22 5.66 4.18
N PRO A 411 -8.57 6.14 3.11
CA PRO A 411 -9.32 6.38 1.90
C PRO A 411 -9.92 5.04 1.50
N GLU A 412 -11.17 5.08 1.04
CA GLU A 412 -11.71 4.00 0.25
C GLU A 412 -10.69 3.61 -0.80
N SER A 413 -10.37 2.33 -0.86
CA SER A 413 -9.27 1.86 -1.67
C SER A 413 -9.65 0.59 -2.35
N MET A 414 -10.09 0.73 -3.61
CA MET A 414 -10.24 -0.40 -4.52
C MET A 414 -8.96 -1.25 -4.58
N ALA A 415 -7.78 -0.65 -4.36
CA ALA A 415 -6.53 -1.40 -4.24
C ALA A 415 -6.43 -2.25 -2.96
N ALA A 416 -7.06 -1.86 -1.84
CA ALA A 416 -7.18 -2.71 -0.66
C ALA A 416 -8.31 -3.74 -0.79
N ALA A 417 -9.47 -3.36 -1.34
CA ALA A 417 -10.55 -4.30 -1.67
C ALA A 417 -10.02 -5.43 -2.58
N SER A 418 -9.29 -5.07 -3.63
CA SER A 418 -8.65 -6.03 -4.54
C SER A 418 -7.65 -6.95 -3.85
N ARG A 419 -6.83 -6.45 -2.91
CA ARG A 419 -5.87 -7.29 -2.16
C ARG A 419 -6.59 -8.25 -1.23
N ASN A 420 -7.64 -7.79 -0.54
CA ASN A 420 -8.42 -8.61 0.38
C ASN A 420 -9.20 -9.70 -0.39
N PHE A 421 -9.81 -9.33 -1.52
CA PHE A 421 -10.45 -10.27 -2.45
C PHE A 421 -9.42 -11.22 -3.11
N GLY A 422 -8.20 -10.76 -3.38
CA GLY A 422 -7.13 -11.61 -3.92
C GLY A 422 -6.61 -12.63 -2.93
N HIS A 423 -6.49 -12.25 -1.65
CA HIS A 423 -6.22 -13.18 -0.57
C HIS A 423 -7.30 -14.27 -0.50
N LEU A 424 -8.57 -13.86 -0.55
CA LEU A 424 -9.74 -14.73 -0.58
C LEU A 424 -9.75 -15.74 -1.74
N ILE A 425 -9.54 -15.27 -2.97
CA ILE A 425 -9.43 -16.16 -4.14
C ILE A 425 -8.21 -17.10 -4.02
N SER A 426 -7.09 -16.62 -3.47
CA SER A 426 -5.92 -17.47 -3.24
C SER A 426 -6.16 -18.56 -2.17
N ARG A 427 -7.03 -18.29 -1.20
CA ARG A 427 -7.51 -19.24 -0.18
C ARG A 427 -8.44 -20.29 -0.77
N ALA A 428 -9.43 -19.87 -1.55
CA ALA A 428 -10.35 -20.75 -2.27
C ALA A 428 -9.64 -21.72 -3.24
N ARG A 429 -8.42 -21.38 -3.70
CA ARG A 429 -7.58 -22.28 -4.52
C ARG A 429 -6.79 -23.34 -3.72
N ARG A 430 -6.57 -23.20 -2.40
CA ARG A 430 -5.61 -24.04 -1.64
C ARG A 430 -6.23 -25.23 -0.91
N SER A 431 -7.31 -25.83 -1.43
CA SER A 431 -8.07 -26.94 -0.80
C SER A 431 -8.81 -26.60 0.50
N ASP A 432 -8.31 -25.63 1.29
CA ASP A 432 -8.89 -25.03 2.51
C ASP A 432 -10.32 -24.47 2.25
N ALA A 433 -10.69 -24.30 0.98
CA ALA A 433 -11.99 -23.83 0.49
C ALA A 433 -13.18 -24.55 1.12
N ALA A 434 -13.10 -25.87 1.34
CA ALA A 434 -14.18 -26.61 2.01
C ALA A 434 -14.51 -25.99 3.37
N SER A 435 -13.49 -25.63 4.17
CA SER A 435 -13.67 -25.00 5.49
C SER A 435 -14.17 -23.55 5.47
N LEU A 436 -14.07 -22.87 4.31
CA LEU A 436 -14.54 -21.50 4.08
C LEU A 436 -15.92 -21.45 3.40
N LEU A 437 -16.43 -22.62 2.99
CA LEU A 437 -17.65 -22.80 2.20
C LEU A 437 -18.55 -23.89 2.83
N LEU A 438 -18.31 -24.23 4.10
CA LEU A 438 -19.17 -25.10 4.89
C LEU A 438 -20.51 -24.40 5.12
N ARG A 439 -21.53 -24.80 4.37
CA ARG A 439 -22.89 -24.36 4.63
C ARG A 439 -23.30 -24.81 6.04
N ASN A 440 -23.71 -23.86 6.87
CA ASN A 440 -24.32 -24.17 8.16
C ASN A 440 -25.83 -24.33 7.94
N ASP A 441 -26.36 -25.54 8.08
CA ASP A 441 -27.77 -25.92 7.73
C ASP A 441 -28.87 -25.14 8.48
N ARG A 442 -28.50 -24.19 9.35
CA ARG A 442 -29.40 -23.45 10.25
C ARG A 442 -29.65 -22.01 9.88
N HIS A 443 -28.88 -21.43 8.94
CA HIS A 443 -29.04 -20.04 8.54
C HIS A 443 -29.12 -19.91 7.02
N PRO A 444 -29.98 -19.01 6.50
CA PRO A 444 -29.80 -18.49 5.16
C PRO A 444 -28.49 -17.67 5.13
N ALA A 445 -27.86 -17.61 3.95
CA ALA A 445 -26.50 -17.14 3.63
C ALA A 445 -25.56 -16.73 4.80
N GLU A 446 -24.49 -17.51 5.03
CA GLU A 446 -23.47 -17.14 6.03
C GLU A 446 -22.73 -15.85 5.64
N VAL A 447 -22.84 -14.81 6.48
CA VAL A 447 -22.10 -13.54 6.31
C VAL A 447 -20.69 -13.67 6.90
N ASN A 448 -19.70 -13.37 6.07
CA ASN A 448 -18.28 -13.39 6.40
C ASN A 448 -17.70 -11.98 6.18
N LEU A 449 -16.93 -11.44 7.14
CA LEU A 449 -16.33 -10.10 7.02
C LEU A 449 -14.80 -10.17 7.05
N ILE A 450 -14.13 -9.54 6.09
CA ILE A 450 -12.69 -9.74 5.85
C ILE A 450 -11.96 -8.42 5.62
N ALA A 451 -10.85 -8.24 6.34
CA ALA A 451 -9.97 -7.08 6.21
C ALA A 451 -8.49 -7.45 6.38
N SER A 452 -7.59 -6.59 5.91
CA SER A 452 -6.14 -6.73 6.11
C SER A 452 -5.46 -5.47 6.62
N ALA A 453 -4.30 -5.66 7.25
CA ALA A 453 -3.37 -4.63 7.68
C ALA A 453 -1.94 -5.01 7.27
N THR A 454 -1.16 -4.06 6.74
CA THR A 454 0.22 -4.32 6.27
C THR A 454 1.21 -3.29 6.81
N GLY A 455 2.24 -3.75 7.53
CA GLY A 455 3.39 -2.96 7.99
C GLY A 455 4.29 -3.66 8.99
N ASP A 456 5.37 -3.01 9.38
CA ASP A 456 6.38 -3.57 10.29
C ASP A 456 5.95 -3.41 11.77
N GLN A 457 5.03 -4.27 12.21
CA GLN A 457 4.42 -4.29 13.56
C GLN A 457 4.25 -5.73 14.07
N SER A 458 3.94 -5.89 15.36
CA SER A 458 3.65 -7.20 15.97
C SER A 458 2.27 -7.74 15.58
N LEU A 459 2.05 -9.04 15.81
CA LEU A 459 0.80 -9.72 15.47
C LEU A 459 -0.45 -9.12 16.16
N PRO A 460 -0.47 -8.82 17.48
CA PRO A 460 -1.63 -8.19 18.10
C PRO A 460 -1.92 -6.81 17.50
N THR A 461 -0.88 -6.05 17.17
CA THR A 461 -1.02 -4.73 16.56
C THR A 461 -1.61 -4.83 15.15
N LEU A 462 -1.08 -5.71 14.29
CA LEU A 462 -1.64 -5.93 12.95
C LEU A 462 -3.06 -6.53 12.99
N GLY A 463 -3.34 -7.44 13.92
CA GLY A 463 -4.66 -8.02 14.13
C GLY A 463 -5.68 -6.98 14.58
N GLY A 464 -5.33 -6.14 15.56
CA GLY A 464 -6.15 -5.00 15.99
C GLY A 464 -6.40 -4.00 14.86
N HIS A 465 -5.38 -3.70 14.04
CA HIS A 465 -5.55 -2.87 12.86
C HIS A 465 -6.50 -3.49 11.82
N ALA A 466 -6.43 -4.81 11.60
CA ALA A 466 -7.30 -5.51 10.66
C ALA A 466 -8.76 -5.51 11.19
N LEU A 467 -8.96 -5.80 12.48
CA LEU A 467 -10.25 -5.74 13.17
C LEU A 467 -10.88 -4.34 13.11
N ALA A 468 -10.10 -3.28 13.37
CA ALA A 468 -10.57 -1.90 13.31
C ALA A 468 -11.10 -1.45 11.93
N ARG A 469 -10.78 -2.20 10.85
CA ARG A 469 -11.33 -1.97 9.50
C ARG A 469 -12.69 -2.63 9.27
N LEU A 470 -13.03 -3.65 10.07
CA LEU A 470 -14.33 -4.32 10.03
C LEU A 470 -15.38 -3.62 10.88
N ARG A 471 -14.97 -2.89 11.92
CA ARG A 471 -15.91 -2.11 12.74
C ARG A 471 -16.56 -0.99 11.93
N HIS A 472 -17.89 -0.93 11.98
CA HIS A 472 -18.70 0.12 11.37
C HIS A 472 -19.59 0.79 12.42
N TYR A 473 -20.09 2.00 12.12
CA TYR A 473 -21.04 2.69 12.99
C TYR A 473 -22.50 2.44 12.58
N LEU A 474 -22.75 1.89 11.38
CA LEU A 474 -24.10 1.51 10.94
C LEU A 474 -24.57 0.17 11.54
N PHE A 475 -23.62 -0.73 11.83
CA PHE A 475 -23.89 -2.09 12.30
C PHE A 475 -22.90 -2.53 13.37
N GLU A 476 -23.34 -3.46 14.21
CA GLU A 476 -22.54 -4.14 15.23
C GLU A 476 -22.53 -5.65 14.98
N PHE A 477 -21.52 -6.33 15.49
CA PHE A 477 -21.49 -7.80 15.55
C PHE A 477 -22.35 -8.26 16.73
N GLU A 478 -23.50 -8.87 16.44
CA GLU A 478 -24.35 -9.49 17.47
C GLU A 478 -23.76 -10.82 17.91
N THR A 479 -23.36 -11.66 16.95
CA THR A 479 -22.59 -12.88 17.18
C THR A 479 -21.53 -13.04 16.09
N VAL A 480 -20.45 -13.74 16.40
CA VAL A 480 -19.46 -14.22 15.44
C VAL A 480 -19.16 -15.67 15.80
N GLY A 481 -19.47 -16.62 14.92
CA GLY A 481 -19.22 -18.04 15.18
C GLY A 481 -17.73 -18.35 15.27
N LYS A 482 -16.92 -17.75 14.40
CA LYS A 482 -15.48 -18.02 14.32
C LYS A 482 -14.67 -16.83 13.83
N VAL A 483 -13.54 -16.58 14.46
CA VAL A 483 -12.57 -15.54 14.14
C VAL A 483 -11.29 -16.21 13.67
N ARG A 484 -10.86 -15.91 12.45
CA ARG A 484 -9.60 -16.42 11.89
C ARG A 484 -8.65 -15.24 11.63
N LEU A 485 -7.55 -15.19 12.37
CA LEU A 485 -6.48 -14.21 12.18
C LEU A 485 -5.29 -14.89 11.55
N GLU A 486 -4.95 -14.50 10.33
CA GLU A 486 -3.87 -15.08 9.55
C GLU A 486 -2.77 -14.04 9.36
N ALA A 487 -1.50 -14.41 9.49
CA ALA A 487 -0.44 -13.42 9.44
C ALA A 487 0.90 -13.87 8.85
N ASP A 488 1.38 -13.02 7.96
CA ASP A 488 2.76 -12.89 7.53
C ASP A 488 3.50 -12.03 8.57
N VAL A 489 4.15 -12.62 9.57
CA VAL A 489 4.89 -11.88 10.61
C VAL A 489 6.31 -12.39 10.78
N ARG A 490 7.28 -11.46 10.92
CA ARG A 490 8.71 -11.77 11.08
C ARG A 490 9.07 -12.60 12.32
N ARG A 491 8.16 -12.73 13.28
CA ARG A 491 8.29 -13.63 14.43
C ARG A 491 7.08 -14.56 14.46
N ASN A 492 7.33 -15.86 14.39
CA ASN A 492 6.34 -16.94 14.54
C ASN A 492 5.90 -17.15 16.01
N GLU A 493 6.04 -16.14 16.86
CA GLU A 493 5.57 -16.20 18.24
C GLU A 493 4.04 -16.18 18.22
N PHE A 494 3.43 -17.33 18.54
CA PHE A 494 2.03 -17.41 18.96
C PHE A 494 1.86 -16.44 20.12
N ASP A 495 1.28 -15.27 19.85
CA ASP A 495 1.22 -14.19 20.82
C ASP A 495 -0.09 -14.29 21.63
N PRO A 496 -0.03 -14.61 22.94
CA PRO A 496 -1.23 -14.65 23.78
C PRO A 496 -1.97 -13.32 23.80
N ALA A 497 -1.30 -12.19 23.54
CA ALA A 497 -1.95 -10.88 23.43
C ALA A 497 -2.80 -10.74 22.16
N ALA A 498 -2.48 -11.46 21.07
CA ALA A 498 -3.34 -11.49 19.88
C ALA A 498 -4.62 -12.29 20.15
N THR A 499 -4.50 -13.46 20.80
CA THR A 499 -5.66 -14.24 21.25
C THR A 499 -6.49 -13.46 22.28
N ALA A 500 -5.86 -12.78 23.23
CA ALA A 500 -6.55 -11.98 24.23
C ALA A 500 -7.28 -10.78 23.61
N LEU A 501 -6.68 -10.10 22.64
CA LEU A 501 -7.33 -9.01 21.88
C LEU A 501 -8.58 -9.50 21.15
N LEU A 502 -8.49 -10.65 20.47
CA LEU A 502 -9.62 -11.22 19.74
C LEU A 502 -10.70 -11.77 20.69
N ARG A 503 -10.32 -12.36 21.82
CA ARG A 503 -11.25 -12.88 22.85
C ARG A 503 -11.94 -11.77 23.64
N ALA A 504 -11.29 -10.60 23.80
CA ALA A 504 -11.91 -9.44 24.40
C ALA A 504 -12.99 -8.81 23.50
N GLU A 505 -12.85 -8.91 22.18
CA GLU A 505 -13.88 -8.47 21.23
C GLU A 505 -14.96 -9.54 20.99
N PHE A 506 -14.55 -10.80 20.88
CA PHE A 506 -15.40 -11.93 20.53
C PHE A 506 -15.22 -13.05 21.58
N PRO A 507 -15.86 -12.93 22.76
CA PRO A 507 -15.67 -13.88 23.85
C PRO A 507 -16.06 -15.31 23.48
N ASP A 508 -17.18 -15.46 22.77
CA ASP A 508 -17.80 -16.76 22.46
C ASP A 508 -17.34 -17.40 21.14
N ALA A 509 -16.52 -16.71 20.34
CA ALA A 509 -16.11 -17.20 19.01
C ALA A 509 -15.01 -18.28 19.07
N ASP A 510 -15.01 -19.22 18.13
CA ASP A 510 -13.82 -20.06 17.86
C ASP A 510 -12.68 -19.17 17.32
N ILE A 511 -11.54 -19.09 18.01
CA ILE A 511 -10.42 -18.22 17.61
C ILE A 511 -9.28 -19.07 17.07
N ASN A 512 -9.04 -18.96 15.76
CA ASN A 512 -7.95 -19.62 15.06
C ASN A 512 -6.91 -18.60 14.59
N ILE A 513 -5.68 -18.70 15.11
CA ILE A 513 -4.56 -17.86 14.67
C ILE A 513 -3.61 -18.71 13.82
N VAL A 514 -3.46 -18.32 12.54
CA VAL A 514 -2.70 -19.07 11.54
C VAL A 514 -1.50 -18.24 11.06
N PRO A 515 -0.31 -18.40 11.67
CA PRO A 515 0.91 -17.82 11.11
C PRO A 515 1.26 -18.50 9.77
N TRP A 516 1.80 -17.74 8.82
CA TRP A 516 2.41 -18.32 7.62
C TRP A 516 3.82 -17.74 7.39
N ALA A 517 4.65 -18.47 6.64
CA ALA A 517 6.06 -18.13 6.44
C ALA A 517 6.24 -16.73 5.81
N HIS A 518 7.05 -15.89 6.47
CA HIS A 518 7.27 -14.50 6.05
C HIS A 518 7.91 -14.42 4.67
N ARG A 519 7.20 -13.80 3.70
CA ARG A 519 7.65 -13.72 2.30
C ARG A 519 8.63 -12.58 2.01
N GLY A 520 9.10 -11.90 3.05
CA GLY A 520 9.91 -10.68 2.94
C GLY A 520 9.05 -9.42 2.76
N GLY A 521 9.63 -8.26 3.05
CA GLY A 521 8.94 -6.97 2.97
C GLY A 521 8.22 -6.58 4.27
N LEU A 522 7.00 -6.08 4.15
CA LEU A 522 6.16 -5.65 5.29
C LEU A 522 5.28 -6.82 5.76
N SER A 523 5.27 -7.07 7.07
CA SER A 523 4.36 -8.03 7.69
C SER A 523 2.90 -7.68 7.35
N THR A 524 2.04 -8.68 7.14
CA THR A 524 0.63 -8.50 6.78
C THR A 524 -0.23 -9.42 7.62
N ALA A 525 -1.29 -8.90 8.23
CA ALA A 525 -2.34 -9.71 8.84
C ALA A 525 -3.64 -9.58 8.04
N VAL A 526 -4.39 -10.68 7.95
CA VAL A 526 -5.75 -10.74 7.44
C VAL A 526 -6.63 -11.32 8.54
N ILE A 527 -7.73 -10.62 8.87
CA ILE A 527 -8.75 -11.14 9.77
C ILE A 527 -10.00 -11.51 8.95
N ALA A 528 -10.58 -12.65 9.27
CA ALA A 528 -11.87 -13.10 8.78
C ALA A 528 -12.78 -13.39 9.98
N LEU A 529 -13.99 -12.82 9.95
CA LEU A 529 -15.09 -13.15 10.85
C LEU A 529 -16.04 -14.05 10.05
N HIS A 530 -16.34 -15.23 10.58
CA HIS A 530 -17.21 -16.25 10.00
C HIS A 530 -18.46 -16.40 10.87
N GLY A 531 -19.62 -16.65 10.23
CA GLY A 531 -20.92 -16.69 10.89
C GLY A 531 -21.22 -15.41 11.67
N ALA A 532 -21.01 -14.25 11.05
CA ALA A 532 -21.20 -12.96 11.69
C ALA A 532 -22.66 -12.50 11.53
N MET A 533 -23.41 -12.43 12.63
CA MET A 533 -24.72 -11.77 12.63
C MET A 533 -24.53 -10.27 12.80
N LEU A 534 -25.02 -9.48 11.84
CA LEU A 534 -24.93 -8.03 11.83
C LEU A 534 -26.26 -7.43 12.28
N ARG A 535 -26.25 -6.70 13.40
CA ARG A 535 -27.41 -5.92 13.86
C ARG A 535 -27.25 -4.44 13.50
N PRO A 536 -28.31 -3.71 13.12
CA PRO A 536 -28.29 -2.26 13.08
C PRO A 536 -27.97 -1.68 14.47
N ALA A 537 -26.95 -0.82 14.60
CA ALA A 537 -26.70 -0.07 15.85
C ALA A 537 -27.91 0.83 16.23
N THR A 538 -28.06 1.33 17.44
CA THR A 538 -29.28 2.11 17.80
C THR A 538 -29.16 3.62 17.54
N GLY A 539 -30.13 4.21 16.81
CA GLY A 539 -30.49 5.64 16.70
C GLY A 539 -29.38 6.70 16.74
N ASP A 540 -28.86 6.98 17.93
CA ASP A 540 -27.77 7.91 18.26
C ASP A 540 -26.38 7.34 17.84
N ARG A 541 -26.34 6.67 16.68
CA ARG A 541 -25.41 5.60 16.31
C ARG A 541 -23.95 6.04 16.35
N PHE A 542 -23.60 7.07 15.57
CA PHE A 542 -22.21 7.51 15.41
C PHE A 542 -21.62 8.08 16.71
N GLU A 543 -22.45 8.71 17.51
CA GLU A 543 -22.09 9.37 18.77
C GLU A 543 -21.74 8.35 19.84
N SER A 544 -22.70 7.48 20.19
CA SER A 544 -22.50 6.40 21.16
C SER A 544 -21.39 5.44 20.73
N TYR A 545 -21.30 5.11 19.44
CA TYR A 545 -20.22 4.29 18.90
C TYR A 545 -18.83 4.96 19.06
N CYS A 546 -18.72 6.28 18.85
CA CYS A 546 -17.46 6.99 19.11
C CYS A 546 -17.12 6.99 20.61
N MET A 547 -18.11 7.15 21.48
CA MET A 547 -17.95 7.10 22.95
C MET A 547 -17.44 5.73 23.40
N ASP A 548 -18.11 4.65 22.98
CA ASP A 548 -17.68 3.27 23.21
C ASP A 548 -16.24 3.02 22.78
N LEU A 549 -15.85 3.50 21.59
CA LEU A 549 -14.48 3.39 21.11
C LEU A 549 -13.49 4.19 21.94
N LEU A 550 -13.85 5.40 22.36
CA LEU A 550 -13.03 6.25 23.22
C LEU A 550 -12.75 5.57 24.57
N GLU A 551 -13.79 5.09 25.23
CA GLU A 551 -13.71 4.40 26.52
C GLU A 551 -12.89 3.11 26.43
N ARG A 552 -13.15 2.27 25.42
CA ARG A 552 -12.33 1.07 25.11
C ARG A 552 -10.86 1.38 24.84
N HIS A 553 -10.54 2.60 24.43
CA HIS A 553 -9.17 3.08 24.19
C HIS A 553 -8.63 3.98 25.31
N GLY A 554 -9.26 3.96 26.50
CA GLY A 554 -8.76 4.60 27.71
C GLY A 554 -9.02 6.11 27.80
N TRP A 555 -10.04 6.60 27.11
CA TRP A 555 -10.52 7.97 27.25
C TRP A 555 -11.75 8.00 28.16
N ALA A 556 -11.72 8.82 29.20
CA ALA A 556 -12.91 9.21 29.94
C ALA A 556 -13.67 10.28 29.12
N SER A 557 -14.99 10.24 29.19
CA SER A 557 -15.89 11.08 28.39
C SER A 557 -17.04 11.61 29.25
N TRP A 558 -17.46 12.87 29.03
CA TRP A 558 -18.61 13.47 29.72
C TRP A 558 -19.20 14.65 28.95
N TYR A 559 -20.47 14.94 29.18
CA TYR A 559 -21.15 16.11 28.62
C TYR A 559 -20.88 17.35 29.46
N SER A 560 -20.57 18.48 28.80
CA SER A 560 -20.44 19.78 29.46
C SER A 560 -21.79 20.51 29.50
N GLU A 561 -22.35 20.67 30.70
CA GLU A 561 -23.61 21.40 30.94
C GLU A 561 -23.62 22.83 30.39
N GLN A 562 -22.44 23.44 30.18
CA GLN A 562 -22.31 24.82 29.72
C GLN A 562 -22.31 24.99 28.20
N ALA A 563 -22.11 23.90 27.44
CA ALA A 563 -21.77 24.00 26.02
C ALA A 563 -22.59 23.08 25.09
N ASP A 564 -23.23 22.04 25.62
CA ASP A 564 -23.79 20.91 24.82
C ASP A 564 -22.69 20.19 23.99
N ASP A 565 -21.43 20.39 24.39
CA ASP A 565 -20.24 19.77 23.82
C ASP A 565 -19.89 18.52 24.64
N LEU A 566 -19.49 17.46 23.93
CA LEU A 566 -18.81 16.31 24.52
C LEU A 566 -17.35 16.68 24.83
N VAL A 567 -16.90 16.39 26.05
CA VAL A 567 -15.52 16.58 26.51
C VAL A 567 -14.88 15.21 26.76
N VAL A 568 -13.62 15.05 26.34
CA VAL A 568 -12.87 13.80 26.51
C VAL A 568 -11.46 14.04 27.04
N THR A 569 -10.95 13.12 27.86
CA THR A 569 -9.55 13.10 28.31
C THR A 569 -9.03 11.67 28.43
N ASN A 570 -7.73 11.45 28.25
CA ASN A 570 -7.04 10.18 28.54
C ASN A 570 -6.05 10.29 29.70
N GLY A 571 -6.16 11.35 30.52
CA GLY A 571 -5.25 11.67 31.63
C GLY A 571 -3.84 12.12 31.21
N LYS A 572 -3.48 12.04 29.93
CA LYS A 572 -2.20 12.53 29.37
C LYS A 572 -2.38 13.76 28.49
N LEU A 573 -3.60 14.00 28.02
CA LEU A 573 -4.01 15.18 27.27
C LEU A 573 -4.99 15.98 28.13
N ARG A 574 -5.09 17.28 27.83
CA ARG A 574 -6.07 18.18 28.45
C ARG A 574 -7.48 17.76 28.07
N ASP A 575 -8.48 18.40 28.67
CA ASP A 575 -9.87 18.28 28.25
C ASP A 575 -10.00 18.72 26.78
N ILE A 576 -10.40 17.79 25.91
CA ILE A 576 -10.57 18.04 24.49
C ILE A 576 -12.07 18.11 24.19
N LYS A 577 -12.48 19.20 23.54
CA LYS A 577 -13.82 19.30 22.95
C LYS A 577 -13.96 18.43 21.72
N LEU A 578 -15.09 17.75 21.61
CA LEU A 578 -15.36 16.79 20.57
C LEU A 578 -16.58 17.21 19.74
N GLU A 579 -16.35 17.99 18.67
CA GLU A 579 -17.38 18.25 17.67
C GLU A 579 -17.60 16.96 16.85
N ARG A 580 -18.85 16.53 16.72
CA ARG A 580 -19.24 15.32 15.99
C ARG A 580 -19.89 15.74 14.69
N LYS A 581 -19.29 15.36 13.55
CA LYS A 581 -19.87 15.64 12.23
C LYS A 581 -20.15 14.41 11.40
N PHE A 582 -21.45 14.23 11.22
CA PHE A 582 -22.15 13.28 10.38
C PHE A 582 -22.51 13.99 9.07
N LEU A 583 -22.07 13.47 7.92
CA LEU A 583 -22.37 14.03 6.61
C LEU A 583 -23.35 13.13 5.85
N ILE A 584 -24.66 13.39 6.00
CA ILE A 584 -25.68 12.89 5.06
C ILE A 584 -25.55 13.69 3.76
N GLY A 585 -25.54 13.02 2.60
CA GLY A 585 -25.13 13.69 1.36
C GLY A 585 -25.66 13.14 0.03
N GLU A 586 -26.98 13.16 -0.21
CA GLU A 586 -27.42 13.39 -1.59
C GLU A 586 -26.79 14.72 -2.08
N ALA A 587 -26.09 14.65 -3.22
CA ALA A 587 -25.31 15.72 -3.85
C ALA A 587 -24.01 16.16 -3.12
N GLY A 588 -22.97 15.34 -3.28
CA GLY A 588 -21.64 15.80 -3.69
C GLY A 588 -20.79 16.55 -2.66
N GLN A 589 -19.93 15.81 -1.95
CA GLN A 589 -18.79 16.30 -1.15
C GLN A 589 -19.00 17.70 -0.54
N ARG A 590 -19.94 17.82 0.41
CA ARG A 590 -19.96 18.98 1.31
C ARG A 590 -18.68 18.96 2.13
N ALA A 591 -17.68 19.71 1.65
CA ALA A 591 -16.40 19.89 2.32
C ALA A 591 -16.65 20.18 3.80
N LEU A 592 -15.91 19.49 4.66
CA LEU A 592 -16.11 19.48 6.10
C LEU A 592 -16.07 20.92 6.65
N ARG A 593 -17.27 21.51 6.79
CA ARG A 593 -17.46 22.89 7.26
C ARG A 593 -17.62 22.86 8.76
N VAL A 594 -16.54 23.16 9.47
CA VAL A 594 -16.63 23.52 10.88
C VAL A 594 -17.45 24.81 10.97
N ARG A 595 -18.54 24.79 11.76
CA ARG A 595 -19.30 26.00 12.08
C ARG A 595 -18.50 26.68 13.17
N SER A 596 -17.45 27.42 12.79
CA SER A 596 -16.58 28.08 13.76
C SER A 596 -17.36 29.10 14.59
N ARG A 597 -17.83 28.65 15.77
CA ARG A 597 -17.86 29.52 16.94
C ARG A 597 -16.42 29.90 17.27
N ARG A 598 -16.26 30.98 18.05
CA ARG A 598 -14.96 31.62 18.31
C ARG A 598 -13.90 30.58 18.69
N ARG A 599 -12.78 30.56 17.96
CA ARG A 599 -11.62 29.71 18.24
C ARG A 599 -11.23 29.85 19.71
N SER A 600 -11.10 28.72 20.41
CA SER A 600 -10.54 28.65 21.76
C SER A 600 -9.01 28.73 21.74
N LEU A 601 -8.40 29.03 22.88
CA LEU A 601 -6.95 28.89 23.07
C LEU A 601 -6.51 27.42 23.07
N ASP A 602 -7.39 26.51 23.47
CA ASP A 602 -7.19 25.06 23.39
C ASP A 602 -7.65 24.50 22.02
N ASP A 603 -6.94 23.49 21.53
CA ASP A 603 -7.27 22.79 20.28
C ASP A 603 -8.49 21.87 20.48
N GLU A 604 -9.39 21.84 19.50
CA GLU A 604 -10.55 20.95 19.46
C GLU A 604 -10.22 19.69 18.63
N ILE A 605 -10.78 18.52 18.96
CA ILE A 605 -10.76 17.34 18.07
C ILE A 605 -12.14 17.21 17.43
N LEU A 606 -12.19 17.11 16.12
CA LEU A 606 -13.41 16.76 15.41
C LEU A 606 -13.40 15.26 15.09
N LEU A 607 -14.36 14.51 15.62
CA LEU A 607 -14.64 13.15 15.14
C LEU A 607 -15.65 13.17 14.00
N THR A 608 -15.34 12.41 12.94
CA THR A 608 -16.17 12.37 11.73
C THR A 608 -16.13 11.01 11.02
N ASN A 609 -17.21 10.70 10.31
CA ASN A 609 -17.27 9.63 9.30
C ASN A 609 -16.77 10.09 7.92
N ALA A 610 -16.54 11.39 7.71
CA ALA A 610 -16.08 11.93 6.44
C ALA A 610 -14.61 11.56 6.13
N PRO A 611 -14.27 11.20 4.87
CA PRO A 611 -12.89 11.05 4.44
C PRO A 611 -12.08 12.35 4.60
N ILE A 612 -11.05 12.30 5.45
CA ILE A 612 -10.19 13.46 5.72
C ILE A 612 -9.05 13.50 4.69
N GLY A 613 -9.08 14.45 3.76
CA GLY A 613 -7.95 14.73 2.86
C GLY A 613 -6.80 15.46 3.56
N ARG A 614 -5.55 15.26 3.11
CA ARG A 614 -4.36 15.94 3.70
C ARG A 614 -4.48 17.46 3.79
N ARG A 615 -5.06 18.09 2.76
CA ARG A 615 -5.33 19.54 2.74
C ARG A 615 -6.38 19.96 3.77
N ALA A 616 -7.46 19.18 3.90
CA ALA A 616 -8.51 19.45 4.88
C ALA A 616 -7.97 19.33 6.31
N PHE A 617 -7.20 18.26 6.59
CA PHE A 617 -6.48 18.10 7.85
C PHE A 617 -5.61 19.33 8.14
N ALA A 618 -4.73 19.70 7.21
CA ALA A 618 -3.78 20.79 7.44
C ALA A 618 -4.48 22.15 7.69
N VAL A 619 -5.50 22.49 6.88
CA VAL A 619 -6.26 23.73 7.04
C VAL A 619 -6.99 23.80 8.39
N GLN A 620 -7.65 22.71 8.80
CA GLN A 620 -8.37 22.68 10.06
C GLN A 620 -7.41 22.70 11.25
N THR A 621 -6.31 21.94 11.19
CA THR A 621 -5.32 21.88 12.28
C THR A 621 -4.63 23.22 12.50
N LEU A 622 -4.27 23.94 11.43
CA LEU A 622 -3.76 25.32 11.55
C LEU A 622 -4.76 26.24 12.27
N GLY A 623 -6.06 26.04 12.02
CA GLY A 623 -7.18 26.74 12.66
C GLY A 623 -7.51 26.28 14.09
N GLY A 624 -6.78 25.31 14.66
CA GLY A 624 -7.01 24.77 16.01
C GLY A 624 -8.02 23.63 16.10
N ILE A 625 -8.42 23.02 14.97
CA ILE A 625 -9.31 21.85 14.93
C ILE A 625 -8.57 20.68 14.32
N VAL A 626 -8.45 19.57 15.05
CA VAL A 626 -7.78 18.35 14.61
C VAL A 626 -8.84 17.36 14.13
N PRO A 627 -9.13 17.25 12.82
CA PRO A 627 -10.08 16.25 12.36
C PRO A 627 -9.44 14.86 12.45
N VAL A 628 -10.17 13.94 13.05
CA VAL A 628 -9.81 12.54 13.24
C VAL A 628 -10.97 11.68 12.76
N HIS A 629 -10.70 10.82 11.78
CA HIS A 629 -11.71 9.88 11.30
C HIS A 629 -12.00 8.87 12.41
N TYR A 630 -13.26 8.49 12.63
CA TYR A 630 -13.63 7.61 13.77
C TYR A 630 -12.79 6.32 13.84
N SER A 631 -12.43 5.76 12.68
CA SER A 631 -11.59 4.54 12.57
C SER A 631 -10.12 4.77 12.97
N ARG A 632 -9.80 5.93 13.56
CA ARG A 632 -8.49 6.34 14.08
C ARG A 632 -8.53 6.71 15.57
N ILE A 633 -9.65 6.53 16.27
CA ILE A 633 -9.77 6.82 17.71
C ILE A 633 -8.67 6.10 18.53
N ALA A 634 -8.36 4.84 18.19
CA ALA A 634 -7.27 4.07 18.79
C ALA A 634 -5.88 4.75 18.71
N ALA A 635 -5.67 5.62 17.73
CA ALA A 635 -4.44 6.37 17.50
C ALA A 635 -4.57 7.87 17.79
N MET A 636 -5.71 8.33 18.32
CA MET A 636 -6.05 9.75 18.48
C MET A 636 -5.02 10.53 19.29
N ASP A 637 -4.50 9.96 20.39
CA ASP A 637 -3.44 10.56 21.21
C ASP A 637 -2.16 10.81 20.39
N ARG A 638 -1.77 9.84 19.56
CA ARG A 638 -0.59 9.91 18.70
C ARG A 638 -0.80 10.89 17.54
N ILE A 639 -2.00 10.94 16.98
CA ILE A 639 -2.40 11.90 15.95
C ILE A 639 -2.32 13.33 16.51
N TYR A 640 -2.94 13.58 17.65
CA TYR A 640 -2.98 14.90 18.29
C TYR A 640 -1.58 15.41 18.61
N ARG A 641 -0.74 14.60 19.26
CA ARG A 641 0.67 14.96 19.56
C ARG A 641 1.51 15.26 18.33
N ARG A 642 1.15 14.72 17.16
CA ARG A 642 1.88 14.88 15.89
C ARG A 642 1.14 15.71 14.85
N ARG A 643 0.08 16.43 15.25
CA ARG A 643 -0.77 17.19 14.33
C ARG A 643 0.05 18.19 13.50
N TYR A 644 0.97 18.92 14.14
CA TYR A 644 1.79 19.91 13.45
C TYR A 644 2.98 19.30 12.68
N ASP A 645 3.56 18.17 13.10
CA ASP A 645 4.45 17.34 12.24
C ASP A 645 3.79 17.09 10.87
N TYR A 646 2.51 16.69 10.87
CA TYR A 646 1.77 16.37 9.63
C TYR A 646 1.44 17.60 8.80
N VAL A 647 1.19 18.75 9.43
CA VAL A 647 1.03 20.05 8.76
C VAL A 647 2.34 20.46 8.09
N LEU A 648 3.45 20.50 8.82
CA LEU A 648 4.76 20.94 8.32
C LEU A 648 5.29 19.99 7.23
N ALA A 649 5.13 18.67 7.40
CA ALA A 649 5.46 17.67 6.38
C ALA A 649 4.53 17.70 5.14
N PHE A 650 3.37 18.36 5.22
CA PHE A 650 2.50 18.65 4.08
C PHE A 650 2.92 19.95 3.40
N LEU A 651 3.09 21.06 4.14
CA LEU A 651 3.48 22.36 3.61
C LEU A 651 4.83 22.31 2.87
N SER A 652 5.80 21.54 3.39
CA SER A 652 7.12 21.34 2.76
C SER A 652 7.11 20.49 1.47
N LYS A 653 5.99 19.82 1.14
CA LYS A 653 5.91 18.89 0.00
C LYS A 653 5.00 19.35 -1.13
N VAL A 654 4.11 20.29 -0.87
CA VAL A 654 3.18 20.78 -1.90
C VAL A 654 3.48 22.24 -2.16
N GLY A 655 3.74 22.58 -3.43
CA GLY A 655 3.89 23.95 -3.92
C GLY A 655 2.58 24.75 -3.90
N LEU A 656 1.91 24.76 -2.75
CA LEU A 656 0.69 25.51 -2.50
C LEU A 656 1.03 26.96 -2.12
N PRO A 657 0.09 27.91 -2.31
CA PRO A 657 0.23 29.25 -1.75
C PRO A 657 0.19 29.16 -0.22
N LEU A 658 1.36 29.10 0.42
CA LEU A 658 1.53 29.05 1.88
C LEU A 658 0.72 30.15 2.56
N GLU A 659 0.76 31.35 2.00
CA GLU A 659 0.04 32.54 2.47
C GLU A 659 -1.46 32.32 2.63
N THR A 660 -2.12 31.72 1.64
CA THR A 660 -3.56 31.43 1.67
C THR A 660 -3.94 30.39 2.73
N LEU A 661 -3.01 29.48 3.08
CA LEU A 661 -3.27 28.39 4.03
C LEU A 661 -2.91 28.73 5.47
N THR A 662 -1.88 29.56 5.68
CA THR A 662 -1.26 29.76 6.99
C THR A 662 -1.54 31.13 7.59
N VAL A 663 -1.69 32.20 6.79
CA VAL A 663 -1.88 33.55 7.33
C VAL A 663 -3.26 33.77 7.99
N PRO A 664 -4.40 33.33 7.41
CA PRO A 664 -5.69 33.44 8.10
C PRO A 664 -5.71 32.73 9.48
N PRO A 665 -5.32 31.45 9.62
CA PRO A 665 -5.28 30.81 10.93
C PRO A 665 -4.20 31.37 11.86
N ALA A 666 -3.09 31.91 11.35
CA ALA A 666 -2.11 32.62 12.18
C ALA A 666 -2.74 33.88 12.81
N ILE A 667 -3.44 34.69 12.02
CA ILE A 667 -4.12 35.91 12.47
C ILE A 667 -5.26 35.58 13.46
N ASP A 668 -6.04 34.55 13.19
CA ASP A 668 -7.08 34.10 14.12
C ASP A 668 -6.49 33.63 15.46
N TRP A 669 -5.26 33.10 15.47
CA TRP A 669 -4.55 32.72 16.71
C TRP A 669 -3.94 33.93 17.43
N ILE A 670 -3.36 34.90 16.70
CA ILE A 670 -2.86 36.18 17.25
C ILE A 670 -3.96 36.90 18.01
N ASN A 671 -5.17 36.96 17.44
CA ASN A 671 -6.34 37.61 18.03
C ASN A 671 -6.82 37.00 19.35
N LEU A 672 -6.29 35.84 19.76
CA LEU A 672 -6.56 35.20 21.06
C LEU A 672 -5.46 35.47 22.10
N GLN A 673 -4.33 36.05 21.71
CA GLN A 673 -3.19 36.20 22.60
C GLN A 673 -3.40 37.35 23.59
N PRO A 674 -3.11 37.15 24.89
CA PRO A 674 -3.28 38.20 25.90
C PRO A 674 -2.57 39.51 25.58
N VAL A 675 -1.40 39.45 24.92
CA VAL A 675 -0.61 40.64 24.55
C VAL A 675 -1.38 41.61 23.64
N VAL A 676 -2.20 41.08 22.71
CA VAL A 676 -3.01 41.91 21.81
C VAL A 676 -4.11 42.62 22.59
N ALA A 677 -4.77 41.91 23.50
CA ALA A 677 -5.80 42.49 24.37
C ALA A 677 -5.23 43.49 25.39
N SER A 678 -4.04 43.23 25.95
CA SER A 678 -3.44 44.07 27.00
C SER A 678 -2.89 45.39 26.49
N GLU A 679 -2.46 45.46 25.23
CA GLU A 679 -2.00 46.72 24.61
C GLU A 679 -3.16 47.59 24.09
N GLY A 680 -4.41 47.24 24.40
CA GLY A 680 -5.60 47.99 23.99
C GLY A 680 -5.90 47.87 22.49
N PHE A 681 -5.32 46.89 21.80
CA PHE A 681 -5.70 46.56 20.44
C PHE A 681 -7.00 45.75 20.43
N GLY A 682 -7.92 46.16 19.56
CA GLY A 682 -8.99 45.30 19.07
C GLY A 682 -8.45 44.30 18.06
N LYS A 683 -9.30 43.92 17.10
CA LYS A 683 -8.95 42.88 16.13
C LYS A 683 -7.73 43.27 15.27
N ALA A 684 -6.76 42.38 15.19
CA ALA A 684 -5.66 42.40 14.24
C ALA A 684 -6.13 41.84 12.88
N GLU A 685 -5.77 42.55 11.81
CA GLU A 685 -6.09 42.21 10.41
C GLU A 685 -4.79 42.22 9.57
N LYS A 686 -4.73 41.45 8.48
CA LYS A 686 -3.58 41.50 7.57
C LYS A 686 -3.58 42.83 6.82
N CYS A 687 -2.42 43.48 6.68
CA CYS A 687 -2.25 44.53 5.68
C CYS A 687 -2.37 43.92 4.27
N SER A 688 -3.31 44.42 3.46
CA SER A 688 -3.60 43.87 2.11
C SER A 688 -2.55 44.25 1.06
N ASP A 689 -1.86 45.37 1.27
CA ASP A 689 -0.80 45.95 0.45
C ASP A 689 0.58 45.30 0.69
N ARG A 690 0.76 44.61 1.83
CA ARG A 690 2.04 44.03 2.25
C ARG A 690 2.07 42.52 2.16
N ARG A 691 3.18 42.00 1.64
CA ARG A 691 3.47 40.57 1.55
C ARG A 691 3.85 40.03 2.94
N THR A 692 3.44 38.81 3.24
CA THR A 692 3.97 38.04 4.38
C THR A 692 5.28 37.35 3.96
N ASP A 693 6.30 37.39 4.81
CA ASP A 693 7.53 36.62 4.60
C ASP A 693 7.44 35.25 5.29
N PHE A 694 8.04 34.23 4.66
CA PHE A 694 7.94 32.82 5.07
C PHE A 694 9.33 32.16 5.10
N GLU A 695 9.69 31.53 6.21
CA GLU A 695 10.85 30.64 6.31
C GLU A 695 10.35 29.22 6.64
N LEU A 696 10.38 28.31 5.67
CA LEU A 696 9.87 26.94 5.84
C LEU A 696 11.03 25.93 5.95
N GLY A 697 11.26 25.44 7.16
CA GLY A 697 12.17 24.34 7.46
C GLY A 697 11.47 22.97 7.45
N SER A 698 12.21 21.91 7.78
CA SER A 698 11.69 20.54 7.87
C SER A 698 10.85 20.26 9.12
N LYS A 699 10.95 21.12 10.14
CA LYS A 699 10.28 21.03 11.44
C LYS A 699 9.71 22.36 11.96
N VAL A 700 9.82 23.43 11.18
CA VAL A 700 9.41 24.77 11.62
C VAL A 700 8.93 25.58 10.43
N LEU A 701 7.92 26.42 10.64
CA LEU A 701 7.51 27.46 9.71
C LEU A 701 7.51 28.78 10.47
N ARG A 702 8.34 29.73 10.03
CA ARG A 702 8.35 31.10 10.56
C ARG A 702 7.59 32.03 9.61
N LEU A 703 6.78 32.92 10.18
CA LEU A 703 5.98 33.91 9.47
C LEU A 703 6.32 35.31 9.99
N THR A 704 6.58 36.25 9.08
CA THR A 704 6.55 37.68 9.41
C THR A 704 5.32 38.30 8.77
N ILE A 705 4.26 38.50 9.58
CA ILE A 705 2.95 38.96 9.10
C ILE A 705 2.84 40.47 9.33
N PRO A 706 2.66 41.30 8.28
CA PRO A 706 2.31 42.70 8.44
C PRO A 706 0.86 42.84 8.88
N LEU A 707 0.62 43.56 9.97
CA LEU A 707 -0.67 43.66 10.64
C LEU A 707 -1.14 45.10 10.82
N ARG A 708 -2.46 45.24 10.78
CA ARG A 708 -3.21 46.43 11.16
C ARG A 708 -4.02 46.12 12.42
N PHE A 709 -3.74 46.81 13.51
CA PHE A 709 -4.41 46.64 14.80
C PHE A 709 -5.46 47.73 15.00
N LYS A 710 -6.74 47.35 15.15
CA LYS A 710 -7.83 48.30 15.33
C LYS A 710 -7.84 48.87 16.75
N ARG A 711 -7.54 50.16 16.95
CA ARG A 711 -7.65 50.82 18.28
C ARG A 711 -9.03 51.43 18.55
N SER A 712 -9.67 51.99 17.52
CA SER A 712 -11.04 52.55 17.63
C SER A 712 -11.85 52.26 16.37
N ALA A 713 -13.00 52.91 16.17
CA ALA A 713 -13.72 52.83 14.91
C ALA A 713 -12.93 53.39 13.72
N GLU A 714 -12.08 54.40 13.96
CA GLU A 714 -11.43 55.26 12.94
C GLU A 714 -9.90 55.31 13.07
N THR A 715 -9.31 54.55 14.00
CA THR A 715 -7.84 54.56 14.23
C THR A 715 -7.24 53.17 14.27
N TYR A 716 -6.10 53.03 13.60
CA TYR A 716 -5.36 51.79 13.45
C TYR A 716 -3.88 52.00 13.75
N ALA A 717 -3.26 51.05 14.45
CA ALA A 717 -1.80 50.97 14.55
C ALA A 717 -1.27 49.99 13.49
N LEU A 718 -0.18 50.35 12.83
CA LEU A 718 0.54 49.46 11.91
C LEU A 718 1.65 48.74 12.67
N GLY A 719 1.79 47.44 12.42
CA GLY A 719 2.83 46.63 13.03
C GLY A 719 3.18 45.38 12.23
N ARG A 720 3.97 44.51 12.85
CA ARG A 720 4.24 43.15 12.36
C ARG A 720 4.24 42.16 13.52
N ALA A 721 3.74 40.97 13.27
CA ALA A 721 3.92 39.82 14.16
C ALA A 721 4.94 38.86 13.56
N ILE A 722 5.89 38.42 14.37
CA ILE A 722 6.78 37.31 14.05
C ILE A 722 6.23 36.08 14.78
N MET A 723 5.86 35.07 14.02
CA MET A 723 5.28 33.83 14.53
C MET A 723 6.08 32.62 14.08
N THR A 724 6.08 31.59 14.92
CA THR A 724 6.66 30.29 14.61
C THR A 724 5.61 29.20 14.80
N LEU A 725 5.58 28.25 13.87
CA LEU A 725 4.82 27.01 13.95
C LEU A 725 5.80 25.84 14.03
N ASP A 726 5.80 25.11 15.14
CA ASP A 726 6.63 23.92 15.38
C ASP A 726 5.77 22.68 15.71
N ASP A 727 6.34 21.65 16.36
CA ASP A 727 5.61 20.45 16.77
C ASP A 727 4.66 20.68 17.98
N GLY A 728 4.92 21.68 18.80
CA GLY A 728 4.05 22.14 19.88
C GLY A 728 2.84 22.94 19.37
N GLY A 729 3.05 23.80 18.37
CA GLY A 729 2.00 24.56 17.68
C GLY A 729 2.42 25.97 17.32
N TRP A 730 1.47 26.90 17.34
CA TRP A 730 1.72 28.32 17.10
C TRP A 730 2.36 28.98 18.33
N HIS A 731 3.39 29.79 18.07
CA HIS A 731 4.05 30.63 19.05
C HIS A 731 4.16 32.06 18.52
N LEU A 732 3.98 33.04 19.41
CA LEU A 732 4.26 34.44 19.13
C LEU A 732 5.67 34.75 19.60
N GLU A 733 6.60 35.01 18.69
CA GLU A 733 7.97 35.41 19.07
C GLU A 733 7.98 36.89 19.49
N HIS A 734 7.34 37.73 18.69
CA HIS A 734 7.29 39.17 18.90
C HIS A 734 6.12 39.83 18.16
N VAL A 735 5.60 40.91 18.72
CA VAL A 735 4.74 41.88 18.02
C VAL A 735 5.43 43.24 18.11
N GLU A 736 5.66 43.86 16.96
CA GLU A 736 6.28 45.18 16.86
C GLU A 736 5.27 46.18 16.30
N VAL A 737 5.02 47.25 17.04
CA VAL A 737 4.21 48.39 16.59
C VAL A 737 5.15 49.37 15.90
N ILE A 738 4.97 49.55 14.59
CA ILE A 738 5.86 50.35 13.73
C ILE A 738 5.42 51.82 13.73
N GLY A 739 4.12 52.10 13.95
CA GLY A 739 3.60 53.45 14.11
C GLY A 739 2.08 53.52 14.07
N ASP A 740 1.54 54.67 14.47
CA ASP A 740 0.11 54.96 14.37
C ASP A 740 -0.23 55.40 12.94
N GLY A 741 -1.16 54.69 12.29
CA GLY A 741 -1.65 55.04 10.97
C GLY A 741 -2.87 55.95 11.08
N ALA A 742 -2.73 57.20 10.63
CA ALA A 742 -3.91 57.96 10.19
C ALA A 742 -4.42 57.35 8.87
N ASP A 743 -5.74 57.21 8.72
CA ASP A 743 -6.37 56.68 7.51
C ASP A 743 -6.10 57.61 6.30
N ASN A 744 -5.03 57.34 5.57
CA ASN A 744 -4.92 57.68 4.15
C ASN A 744 -5.62 56.57 3.36
N ALA A 745 -6.95 56.70 3.25
CA ALA A 745 -7.81 55.88 2.40
C ALA A 745 -7.59 56.18 0.91
#